data_AF-A0A914QQW8-F1
#
_entry.id   AF-A0A914QQW8-F1
#
_cell.length_a   1.000
_cell.length_b   1.000
_cell.length_c   1.000
_cell.angle_alpha   90.00
_cell.angle_beta   90.00
_cell.angle_gamma   90.00
#
_symmetry.space_group_name_H-M   'P 1'
#
loop_
_entity.id
_entity.type
_entity.pdbx_description
1 polymer ?
#
loop_
_entity_poly.entity_id
_entity_poly.type
_entity_poly.pdbx_seq_one_letter_code
_entity_poly.pdbx_strand_id
1 'polypeptide(L)'
;MGPEYPCPQELNFTDRIICDDCDVYFLNEKPGEIDLMEETGQSHSQQTGQSHSQNISENVSQNEYYTEQEAMELTSELNNIYDKEDFMPCDDDIDLIDNDSFVAPFFHEPSSEEFNEWEDIPGKNYELEDYYYKNYTRESVEKHIVNVAGSLHRCSDCIDDIHAEKSCKYCESEPLGIKREKMWSSIPNSPDFVDFHENPIDGLRDYMIKLTELTGISRIYAYSHNGSRFDTHLLIKSFTKDGFAPKIKMKGLSIFEAELKPNGVIKKKIMLRDSYKIIPIGLRHFNKTFDLPENVYKFDFGHLFNKEENYGKVLDGLPHRECYGYSSLTKKNRAAFDIKYNAENERMQAAGEKYRLPEKITVYCRQDIRVLYQGFLAYRKILNNLVKDKVNEYKFDKIPHNADIKYYDIVTHGTTVASLSMYLFKFMFLKKDQIGLVSERGYMCQTNQSKIAIGYLDWLIKKNGNYIRHKDNHPAGEFKFGRTSVDGWDEQNKIVYQIHGCYFHACSSCFQDDSKILMDGKSVATIRSETARKLQKLEEVLTMFDEEIKLKVIYECEIRQEMEDDHDLASFVNEHEDTSPIDLRRTLAGGRTGPLVLEANMIRGQKKIRYFDIISLYPYILSCGLPFPTGHPKIYSNVDPYLTADDVPLLGIMRVKILPPENLMLPIIPIKENSQLLFVLCKKCAQEHHDDNVGKISCTHSDEERAFEVLTNSAELSYAMKNGYKCLKVYHEMVYEQGSCILFRDYIMAFLKIKVEASEPSFTDEESKREFVELYKKVYNLTIDGDKCKLNNGERYISKLFLNSLWGRFSLFASQNEKNLVTEEEFLEMLNDKTIFDLEGYKTSDKIYMVNYKKDINHVQASNVNITLSIFTTAYARLHLYKYMKKVHLTEGCEILYSDTGDYYSLFFTHPWDENPLDEDGQLLGEMLEEYRNFDILSFITGGAKVYFLELAEKEQEDVAETVIKIRGITVNNEAEEKLNKEIFEFNPEKEAKIPTMRIAPNNNFDIYTTHSSKIFRTYCKKGIIYEKKIYPFGYKFDKDNYELKLLPEDNVNIRKNV
;
A
#
# COMPACT_ATOMS: atom_id res chain seq x y z
N MET A 1 -13.09 -12.96 -53.68
CA MET A 1 -11.67 -13.30 -53.43
C MET A 1 -10.97 -12.03 -52.99
N GLY A 2 -10.14 -12.10 -51.94
CA GLY A 2 -9.76 -10.96 -51.12
C GLY A 2 -10.43 -11.10 -49.74
N PRO A 3 -9.71 -11.56 -48.71
CA PRO A 3 -10.25 -11.73 -47.37
C PRO A 3 -10.27 -10.39 -46.61
N GLU A 4 -11.27 -10.22 -45.77
CA GLU A 4 -11.36 -9.10 -44.83
C GLU A 4 -10.40 -9.35 -43.65
N TYR A 5 -9.66 -8.32 -43.22
CA TYR A 5 -8.75 -8.41 -42.08
C TYR A 5 -9.51 -8.26 -40.76
N PRO A 6 -9.41 -9.20 -39.80
CA PRO A 6 -9.98 -9.02 -38.47
C PRO A 6 -9.08 -8.12 -37.59
N CYS A 7 -9.74 -7.41 -36.67
CA CYS A 7 -9.13 -6.66 -35.58
C CYS A 7 -8.46 -7.62 -34.57
N PRO A 8 -7.31 -7.28 -33.93
CA PRO A 8 -6.72 -8.13 -32.90
C PRO A 8 -7.60 -8.14 -31.62
N GLN A 9 -8.32 -9.24 -31.43
CA GLN A 9 -9.15 -9.56 -30.25
C GLN A 9 -8.31 -10.37 -29.23
N GLU A 10 -8.33 -10.04 -27.94
CA GLU A 10 -9.16 -10.70 -26.91
C GLU A 10 -9.07 -12.25 -26.94
N LEU A 11 -8.31 -12.81 -25.99
CA LEU A 11 -8.22 -14.24 -25.74
C LEU A 11 -9.50 -14.76 -25.07
N ASN A 12 -10.11 -15.80 -25.65
CA ASN A 12 -11.17 -16.61 -25.03
C ASN A 12 -10.63 -18.02 -24.78
N PHE A 13 -10.66 -18.50 -23.53
CA PHE A 13 -10.17 -19.82 -23.15
C PHE A 13 -11.31 -20.75 -22.66
N THR A 14 -12.15 -21.26 -23.57
CA THR A 14 -13.18 -22.27 -23.24
C THR A 14 -13.49 -23.26 -24.38
N ASP A 15 -12.56 -24.15 -24.72
CA ASP A 15 -12.89 -25.36 -25.49
C ASP A 15 -13.19 -26.53 -24.54
N ARG A 16 -14.48 -26.67 -24.17
CA ARG A 16 -15.05 -27.94 -23.68
C ARG A 16 -16.03 -28.47 -24.72
N ILE A 17 -15.52 -29.28 -25.65
CA ILE A 17 -16.35 -29.99 -26.63
C ILE A 17 -17.14 -31.07 -25.90
N ILE A 18 -18.47 -30.89 -25.81
CA ILE A 18 -19.44 -31.97 -25.57
C ILE A 18 -20.42 -31.96 -26.74
N CYS A 19 -20.71 -33.15 -27.26
CA CYS A 19 -21.22 -33.38 -28.60
C CYS A 19 -22.73 -33.69 -28.62
N ASP A 20 -23.42 -33.03 -29.57
CA ASP A 20 -24.67 -33.36 -30.25
C ASP A 20 -26.05 -33.50 -29.55
N ASP A 21 -27.05 -33.14 -30.36
CA ASP A 21 -28.51 -33.32 -30.29
C ASP A 21 -29.33 -32.59 -29.21
N CYS A 22 -29.98 -31.47 -29.59
CA CYS A 22 -31.46 -31.35 -29.73
C CYS A 22 -31.98 -29.91 -30.00
N ASP A 23 -32.44 -29.66 -31.23
CA ASP A 23 -33.60 -28.83 -31.67
C ASP A 23 -34.00 -27.44 -31.06
N VAL A 24 -33.84 -26.38 -31.88
CA VAL A 24 -34.78 -25.29 -32.33
C VAL A 24 -35.91 -24.76 -31.38
N TYR A 25 -36.31 -23.46 -31.27
CA TYR A 25 -36.67 -22.42 -32.26
C TYR A 25 -36.76 -20.97 -31.64
N PHE A 26 -36.12 -19.95 -32.27
CA PHE A 26 -36.55 -18.52 -32.48
C PHE A 26 -36.93 -17.61 -31.25
N LEU A 27 -36.94 -16.26 -31.27
CA LEU A 27 -37.32 -15.24 -32.28
C LEU A 27 -36.48 -13.93 -32.23
N ASN A 28 -36.38 -13.25 -33.38
CA ASN A 28 -35.92 -11.86 -33.56
C ASN A 28 -37.09 -10.86 -33.42
N GLU A 29 -36.93 -9.72 -32.74
CA GLU A 29 -37.73 -8.50 -33.01
C GLU A 29 -36.96 -7.17 -32.83
N LYS A 30 -36.93 -6.39 -33.92
CA LYS A 30 -36.79 -4.92 -34.08
C LYS A 30 -37.51 -4.62 -35.42
N PRO A 31 -38.22 -3.49 -35.64
CA PRO A 31 -37.57 -2.17 -35.78
C PRO A 31 -38.45 -0.91 -35.48
N GLY A 32 -37.92 0.28 -35.82
CA GLY A 32 -38.56 1.60 -35.88
C GLY A 32 -37.52 2.71 -35.62
N GLU A 33 -36.94 3.42 -36.61
CA GLU A 33 -37.51 4.52 -37.45
C GLU A 33 -37.89 5.77 -36.61
N ILE A 34 -37.65 7.03 -36.99
CA ILE A 34 -37.01 7.74 -38.15
C ILE A 34 -36.64 9.16 -37.59
N ASP A 35 -35.67 9.96 -38.08
CA ASP A 35 -35.86 10.94 -39.17
C ASP A 35 -34.57 11.73 -39.55
N LEU A 36 -34.55 12.31 -40.75
CA LEU A 36 -33.48 13.13 -41.34
C LEU A 36 -34.06 14.38 -42.02
N MET A 37 -33.50 15.56 -41.78
CA MET A 37 -33.70 16.78 -42.60
C MET A 37 -32.37 17.59 -42.60
N GLU A 38 -31.71 17.78 -43.75
CA GLU A 38 -31.82 18.95 -44.67
C GLU A 38 -30.97 20.15 -44.20
N GLU A 39 -30.25 20.92 -45.04
CA GLU A 39 -29.93 20.84 -46.49
C GLU A 39 -28.80 21.83 -46.88
N THR A 40 -28.27 21.76 -48.11
CA THR A 40 -27.43 22.79 -48.82
C THR A 40 -26.01 23.13 -48.28
N GLY A 41 -25.01 23.51 -49.10
CA GLY A 41 -24.91 23.56 -50.57
C GLY A 41 -23.75 24.44 -51.08
N GLN A 42 -22.84 23.88 -51.90
CA GLN A 42 -21.97 24.52 -52.92
C GLN A 42 -21.15 25.78 -52.54
N SER A 43 -19.81 25.73 -52.43
CA SER A 43 -18.84 25.92 -53.55
C SER A 43 -17.49 26.46 -52.97
N HIS A 44 -16.38 26.78 -53.68
CA HIS A 44 -16.05 26.81 -55.12
C HIS A 44 -14.53 26.48 -55.36
N SER A 45 -14.14 26.37 -56.63
CA SER A 45 -12.83 26.06 -57.24
C SER A 45 -11.61 26.99 -56.99
N GLN A 46 -10.39 26.40 -56.94
CA GLN A 46 -9.20 26.65 -57.83
C GLN A 46 -7.98 25.87 -57.27
N GLN A 47 -7.43 24.80 -57.86
CA GLN A 47 -6.63 24.60 -59.11
C GLN A 47 -5.17 25.12 -59.13
N THR A 48 -4.30 24.28 -59.73
CA THR A 48 -2.83 24.42 -59.97
C THR A 48 -1.92 24.18 -58.74
N GLY A 49 -0.78 23.48 -58.86
CA GLY A 49 -0.12 22.89 -60.04
C GLY A 49 0.72 21.63 -59.75
N GLN A 50 1.12 20.94 -60.83
CA GLN A 50 1.85 19.66 -60.83
C GLN A 50 3.37 19.86 -60.66
N SER A 51 4.11 18.87 -60.14
CA SER A 51 4.90 17.94 -60.99
C SER A 51 5.95 17.10 -60.22
N HIS A 52 6.21 15.91 -60.77
CA HIS A 52 7.34 14.97 -60.58
C HIS A 52 7.81 14.56 -59.16
N SER A 53 7.77 13.28 -58.72
CA SER A 53 7.94 11.94 -59.31
C SER A 53 9.40 11.42 -59.41
N GLN A 54 9.79 10.54 -58.47
CA GLN A 54 10.61 9.31 -58.59
C GLN A 54 10.94 8.85 -57.15
N ASN A 55 10.30 7.79 -56.62
CA ASN A 55 10.74 6.36 -56.68
C ASN A 55 12.21 6.20 -56.27
N ILE A 56 12.51 5.52 -55.17
CA ILE A 56 12.62 4.04 -55.02
C ILE A 56 12.46 3.73 -53.50
N SER A 57 11.40 3.05 -53.03
CA SER A 57 11.32 1.59 -52.77
C SER A 57 12.56 1.01 -52.08
N GLU A 58 12.55 0.19 -51.04
CA GLU A 58 11.57 -0.63 -50.31
C GLU A 58 12.41 -1.29 -49.18
N ASN A 59 11.86 -1.44 -47.97
CA ASN A 59 12.19 -2.47 -46.96
C ASN A 59 11.65 -2.02 -45.58
N VAL A 60 10.34 -2.07 -45.43
CA VAL A 60 9.65 -1.98 -44.13
C VAL A 60 8.62 -3.10 -44.07
N SER A 61 9.05 -4.29 -43.67
CA SER A 61 8.18 -5.37 -43.21
C SER A 61 8.99 -6.54 -42.65
N GLN A 62 9.11 -6.60 -41.32
CA GLN A 62 9.20 -7.84 -40.52
C GLN A 62 9.21 -7.46 -39.04
N ASN A 63 8.05 -7.00 -38.54
CA ASN A 63 7.73 -7.19 -37.13
C ASN A 63 7.20 -8.62 -37.02
N GLU A 64 8.05 -9.55 -36.63
CA GLU A 64 7.61 -10.89 -36.23
C GLU A 64 6.94 -10.76 -34.86
N TYR A 65 5.60 -10.67 -34.88
CA TYR A 65 4.79 -10.88 -33.70
C TYR A 65 4.68 -12.38 -33.49
N TYR A 66 5.04 -12.86 -32.29
CA TYR A 66 4.83 -14.26 -31.90
C TYR A 66 3.39 -14.67 -32.17
N THR A 67 3.24 -15.83 -32.81
CA THR A 67 1.95 -16.44 -33.08
C THR A 67 1.30 -17.00 -31.82
N GLU A 68 -0.01 -17.22 -31.88
CA GLU A 68 -0.82 -17.74 -30.78
C GLU A 68 -0.30 -19.09 -30.25
N GLN A 69 0.32 -19.89 -31.13
CA GLN A 69 0.89 -21.19 -30.82
C GLN A 69 2.26 -21.07 -30.12
N GLU A 70 3.13 -20.15 -30.56
CA GLU A 70 4.44 -19.88 -29.93
C GLU A 70 4.27 -19.28 -28.52
N ALA A 71 3.21 -18.48 -28.29
CA ALA A 71 2.88 -17.96 -26.96
C ALA A 71 2.39 -19.07 -26.00
N MET A 72 1.67 -20.08 -26.51
CA MET A 72 1.28 -21.26 -25.72
C MET A 72 2.48 -22.18 -25.46
N GLU A 73 3.38 -22.38 -26.43
CA GLU A 73 4.62 -23.12 -26.24
C GLU A 73 5.53 -22.44 -25.19
N LEU A 74 5.74 -21.13 -25.27
CA LEU A 74 6.44 -20.33 -24.23
C LEU A 74 5.77 -20.43 -22.85
N THR A 75 4.44 -20.58 -22.78
CA THR A 75 3.73 -20.76 -21.49
C THR A 75 3.89 -22.18 -20.95
N SER A 76 4.01 -23.19 -21.82
CA SER A 76 4.39 -24.56 -21.44
C SER A 76 5.85 -24.64 -20.98
N GLU A 77 6.75 -23.90 -21.65
CA GLU A 77 8.15 -23.74 -21.24
C GLU A 77 8.27 -22.96 -19.93
N LEU A 78 7.41 -21.97 -19.66
CA LEU A 78 7.38 -21.27 -18.37
C LEU A 78 6.96 -22.16 -17.18
N ASN A 79 6.17 -23.20 -17.41
CA ASN A 79 5.97 -24.25 -16.40
C ASN A 79 7.24 -25.13 -16.22
N ASN A 80 8.07 -25.27 -17.26
CA ASN A 80 9.36 -26.00 -17.22
C ASN A 80 10.56 -25.12 -16.79
N ILE A 81 10.43 -23.78 -16.74
CA ILE A 81 11.48 -22.84 -16.27
C ILE A 81 11.75 -22.95 -14.76
N TYR A 82 10.99 -23.78 -14.05
CA TYR A 82 11.30 -24.20 -12.69
C TYR A 82 12.22 -25.43 -12.60
N ASP A 83 12.52 -26.12 -13.71
CA ASP A 83 13.14 -27.46 -13.72
C ASP A 83 14.43 -27.62 -14.55
N LYS A 84 15.02 -26.56 -15.14
CA LYS A 84 16.33 -26.67 -15.83
C LYS A 84 17.32 -25.55 -15.54
N GLU A 85 18.50 -25.98 -15.12
CA GLU A 85 19.74 -25.22 -14.99
C GLU A 85 20.48 -25.18 -16.34
N ASP A 86 21.18 -24.07 -16.62
CA ASP A 86 22.49 -24.04 -17.31
C ASP A 86 22.95 -22.57 -17.40
N PHE A 87 24.08 -22.25 -16.77
CA PHE A 87 24.74 -20.93 -16.81
C PHE A 87 26.10 -21.01 -17.50
N MET A 88 26.55 -19.90 -18.08
CA MET A 88 27.94 -19.68 -18.48
C MET A 88 28.48 -18.44 -17.77
N PRO A 89 29.70 -18.48 -17.19
CA PRO A 89 30.26 -17.39 -16.40
C PRO A 89 31.04 -16.37 -17.26
N CYS A 90 31.24 -15.18 -16.72
CA CYS A 90 32.35 -14.29 -17.08
C CYS A 90 32.79 -13.54 -15.82
N ASP A 91 34.10 -13.57 -15.54
CA ASP A 91 34.71 -12.99 -14.35
C ASP A 91 34.98 -11.48 -14.51
N ASP A 92 35.06 -10.81 -13.34
CA ASP A 92 36.02 -9.77 -12.92
C ASP A 92 35.42 -8.54 -12.21
N ASP A 93 36.13 -8.12 -11.16
CA ASP A 93 35.71 -7.17 -10.12
C ASP A 93 35.38 -5.74 -10.62
N ILE A 94 34.41 -5.06 -9.99
CA ILE A 94 34.39 -3.59 -9.79
C ILE A 94 33.41 -3.14 -8.68
N ASP A 95 33.88 -2.26 -7.80
CA ASP A 95 33.14 -1.61 -6.70
C ASP A 95 32.06 -0.60 -7.14
N LEU A 96 30.88 -0.59 -6.47
CA LEU A 96 29.99 0.61 -6.40
C LEU A 96 29.10 0.71 -5.12
N ILE A 97 29.63 1.39 -4.11
CA ILE A 97 29.06 2.56 -3.38
C ILE A 97 27.56 2.57 -2.95
N ASP A 98 27.36 2.54 -1.62
CA ASP A 98 26.27 3.15 -0.79
C ASP A 98 24.83 3.24 -1.36
N ASN A 99 24.00 2.24 -1.04
CA ASN A 99 22.54 2.23 -1.30
C ASN A 99 21.64 2.77 -0.15
N ASP A 100 22.25 3.40 0.86
CA ASP A 100 21.57 3.74 2.11
C ASP A 100 20.52 4.87 1.95
N SER A 101 19.41 4.78 2.73
CA SER A 101 18.42 5.86 3.01
C SER A 101 17.12 6.07 2.17
N PHE A 102 16.39 5.07 1.64
CA PHE A 102 15.06 5.32 1.03
C PHE A 102 13.91 4.36 1.43
N VAL A 103 13.24 4.65 2.55
CA VAL A 103 11.99 4.00 2.99
C VAL A 103 10.78 4.87 2.67
N ALA A 104 9.87 4.38 1.82
CA ALA A 104 8.52 4.92 1.70
C ALA A 104 7.61 4.26 2.76
N PRO A 105 6.95 5.01 3.67
CA PRO A 105 6.18 4.40 4.74
C PRO A 105 4.87 3.77 4.21
N PHE A 106 4.89 2.45 4.02
CA PHE A 106 3.68 1.65 3.78
C PHE A 106 2.80 1.63 5.03
N PHE A 107 1.78 2.49 5.04
CA PHE A 107 0.73 2.51 6.06
C PHE A 107 -0.31 1.41 5.81
N HIS A 108 0.02 0.18 6.22
CA HIS A 108 -0.99 -0.83 6.51
C HIS A 108 -1.65 -0.53 7.86
N GLU A 109 -2.99 -0.54 7.90
CA GLU A 109 -3.79 -0.57 9.11
C GLU A 109 -4.27 -2.00 9.42
N PRO A 110 -4.49 -2.35 10.69
CA PRO A 110 -5.18 -3.58 11.08
C PRO A 110 -6.67 -3.54 10.70
N SER A 111 -7.30 -4.72 10.65
CA SER A 111 -8.72 -4.91 10.33
C SER A 111 -9.66 -4.46 11.46
N SER A 112 -10.85 -3.98 11.09
CA SER A 112 -11.79 -3.31 12.00
C SER A 112 -12.87 -4.25 12.59
N GLU A 113 -12.46 -5.27 13.33
CA GLU A 113 -13.37 -6.20 14.03
C GLU A 113 -13.17 -6.14 15.56
N GLU A 114 -13.23 -4.94 16.16
CA GLU A 114 -13.09 -4.73 17.63
C GLU A 114 -14.11 -3.72 18.22
N PHE A 115 -15.27 -3.50 17.59
CA PHE A 115 -16.31 -2.62 18.13
C PHE A 115 -17.71 -3.25 18.08
N ASN A 116 -18.06 -3.98 19.13
CA ASN A 116 -19.42 -4.18 19.66
C ASN A 116 -19.33 -4.62 21.13
N GLU A 117 -20.43 -4.46 21.89
CA GLU A 117 -20.63 -4.89 23.30
C GLU A 117 -20.02 -4.07 24.45
N TRP A 118 -20.32 -2.76 24.57
CA TRP A 118 -20.24 -2.07 25.87
C TRP A 118 -21.45 -1.16 26.09
N GLU A 119 -22.42 -1.64 26.87
CA GLU A 119 -23.48 -0.81 27.47
C GLU A 119 -23.02 -0.17 28.81
N ASP A 120 -23.65 0.95 29.13
CA ASP A 120 -23.48 1.86 30.28
C ASP A 120 -22.71 1.38 31.54
N ILE A 121 -21.54 2.00 31.79
CA ILE A 121 -21.06 2.28 33.16
C ILE A 121 -20.50 3.72 33.23
N PRO A 122 -21.14 4.66 33.96
CA PRO A 122 -20.66 6.03 34.05
C PRO A 122 -19.48 6.17 35.04
N GLY A 123 -18.33 6.64 34.54
CA GLY A 123 -17.27 7.20 35.37
C GLY A 123 -15.92 6.47 35.37
N LYS A 124 -15.21 6.51 34.25
CA LYS A 124 -13.74 6.41 34.17
C LYS A 124 -13.23 7.14 32.92
N ASN A 125 -12.03 7.72 33.00
CA ASN A 125 -11.42 8.42 31.87
C ASN A 125 -11.10 7.42 30.74
N TYR A 126 -11.37 7.81 29.50
CA TYR A 126 -11.19 6.98 28.32
C TYR A 126 -9.70 6.92 27.89
N GLU A 127 -9.12 5.72 27.92
CA GLU A 127 -7.88 5.36 27.21
C GLU A 127 -8.18 4.14 26.32
N LEU A 128 -8.38 4.37 25.01
CA LEU A 128 -8.65 3.33 24.00
C LEU A 128 -7.94 3.66 22.67
N GLU A 129 -6.60 3.64 22.68
CA GLU A 129 -5.75 3.53 21.48
C GLU A 129 -4.62 2.45 21.64
N ASP A 130 -4.57 1.72 22.77
CA ASP A 130 -3.37 1.03 23.26
C ASP A 130 -3.40 -0.52 23.22
N TYR A 131 -3.66 -1.12 22.05
CA TYR A 131 -3.43 -2.57 21.86
C TYR A 131 -2.03 -2.94 21.31
N TYR A 132 -1.27 -1.99 20.76
CA TYR A 132 0.11 -2.20 20.30
C TYR A 132 1.19 -1.44 21.07
N TYR A 133 0.83 -0.51 21.97
CA TYR A 133 1.79 0.35 22.67
C TYR A 133 1.41 0.69 24.12
N LYS A 134 1.10 -0.32 24.94
CA LYS A 134 1.19 -0.12 26.39
C LYS A 134 2.60 0.40 26.74
N ASN A 135 2.67 1.36 27.68
CA ASN A 135 3.87 1.98 28.27
C ASN A 135 4.38 3.34 27.71
N TYR A 136 3.51 4.21 27.17
CA TYR A 136 3.87 5.63 27.02
C TYR A 136 3.73 6.40 28.35
N THR A 137 4.83 6.56 29.09
CA THR A 137 4.91 7.61 30.13
C THR A 137 5.13 8.97 29.45
N ARG A 138 4.17 9.90 29.59
CA ARG A 138 4.31 11.29 29.08
C ARG A 138 5.09 12.11 30.11
N GLU A 139 6.27 12.58 29.74
CA GLU A 139 7.21 13.22 30.68
C GLU A 139 7.19 14.76 30.56
N SER A 140 6.97 15.31 29.35
CA SER A 140 6.73 16.74 29.13
C SER A 140 6.00 17.02 27.81
N VAL A 141 5.35 18.20 27.73
CA VAL A 141 4.62 18.67 26.53
C VAL A 141 4.92 20.17 26.33
N GLU A 142 5.54 20.52 25.20
CA GLU A 142 5.85 21.91 24.83
C GLU A 142 5.06 22.33 23.59
N LYS A 143 4.44 23.51 23.60
CA LYS A 143 3.69 24.05 22.45
C LYS A 143 4.60 24.87 21.53
N HIS A 144 4.51 24.65 20.22
CA HIS A 144 5.22 25.45 19.22
C HIS A 144 4.48 26.77 18.94
N ILE A 145 5.26 27.84 18.80
CA ILE A 145 4.81 29.18 18.39
C ILE A 145 5.60 29.57 17.14
N VAL A 146 4.93 30.18 16.16
CA VAL A 146 5.55 30.58 14.88
C VAL A 146 6.13 31.97 15.00
N ASN A 147 7.45 32.08 14.86
CA ASN A 147 8.18 33.35 15.00
C ASN A 147 8.51 34.00 13.65
N VAL A 148 8.57 33.21 12.58
CA VAL A 148 8.77 33.64 11.19
C VAL A 148 7.93 32.77 10.27
N ALA A 149 7.30 33.40 9.28
CA ALA A 149 6.68 32.75 8.13
C ALA A 149 7.22 33.36 6.83
N GLY A 150 7.19 32.60 5.74
CA GLY A 150 7.65 33.09 4.44
C GLY A 150 6.91 32.44 3.29
N SER A 151 6.93 33.10 2.14
CA SER A 151 6.35 32.61 0.89
C SER A 151 7.22 33.00 -0.31
N LEU A 152 7.24 32.14 -1.32
CA LEU A 152 7.80 32.41 -2.64
C LEU A 152 6.79 31.88 -3.68
N HIS A 153 6.38 32.72 -4.62
CA HIS A 153 5.35 32.38 -5.60
C HIS A 153 5.71 32.84 -7.02
N ARG A 154 5.15 32.18 -8.04
CA ARG A 154 5.18 32.60 -9.45
C ARG A 154 3.85 32.23 -10.13
N CYS A 155 3.49 32.94 -11.20
CA CYS A 155 2.43 32.51 -12.11
C CYS A 155 2.93 31.46 -13.11
N SER A 156 2.00 30.82 -13.83
CA SER A 156 2.29 29.81 -14.86
C SER A 156 3.20 30.30 -16.00
N ASP A 157 3.19 31.58 -16.33
CA ASP A 157 4.08 32.14 -17.37
C ASP A 157 5.50 32.44 -16.87
N CYS A 158 5.70 32.58 -15.55
CA CYS A 158 7.00 32.88 -14.93
C CYS A 158 7.62 31.72 -14.15
N ILE A 159 6.94 30.57 -14.06
CA ILE A 159 7.39 29.44 -13.23
C ILE A 159 8.66 28.77 -13.79
N ASP A 160 8.85 28.79 -15.11
CA ASP A 160 10.00 28.20 -15.79
C ASP A 160 11.17 29.18 -16.00
N ASP A 161 10.93 30.49 -15.87
CA ASP A 161 11.94 31.56 -15.98
C ASP A 161 12.40 32.03 -14.60
N ILE A 162 13.43 31.34 -14.09
CA ILE A 162 14.06 31.62 -12.79
C ILE A 162 14.66 33.03 -12.73
N HIS A 163 15.05 33.57 -13.89
CA HIS A 163 15.71 34.87 -14.07
C HIS A 163 14.78 35.93 -14.69
N ALA A 164 13.46 35.81 -14.52
CA ALA A 164 12.50 36.74 -15.09
C ALA A 164 12.63 38.18 -14.52
N GLU A 165 13.63 38.95 -14.95
CA GLU A 165 13.84 40.38 -14.60
C GLU A 165 12.70 41.28 -15.12
N LYS A 166 11.88 40.75 -16.02
CA LYS A 166 10.66 41.40 -16.50
C LYS A 166 9.63 41.50 -15.38
N SER A 167 9.12 42.71 -15.16
CA SER A 167 8.01 42.97 -14.26
C SER A 167 6.78 42.16 -14.68
N CYS A 168 6.25 41.34 -13.77
CA CYS A 168 5.09 40.50 -14.03
C CYS A 168 3.96 40.86 -13.08
N LYS A 169 2.88 41.45 -13.61
CA LYS A 169 1.69 41.90 -12.85
C LYS A 169 1.03 40.85 -11.94
N TYR A 170 1.36 39.56 -12.11
CA TYR A 170 0.87 38.45 -11.30
C TYR A 170 1.83 38.03 -10.18
N CYS A 171 3.14 38.27 -10.35
CA CYS A 171 4.19 37.93 -9.39
C CYS A 171 4.61 39.15 -8.55
N GLU A 172 4.43 40.35 -9.12
CA GLU A 172 4.82 41.66 -8.59
C GLU A 172 3.72 42.67 -8.94
N SER A 173 3.16 43.32 -7.91
CA SER A 173 2.16 44.38 -8.09
C SER A 173 2.24 45.33 -6.91
N GLU A 174 2.96 46.45 -7.09
CA GLU A 174 3.10 47.51 -6.08
C GLU A 174 1.75 48.02 -5.53
N PRO A 175 0.69 48.27 -6.35
CA PRO A 175 -0.60 48.72 -5.83
C PRO A 175 -1.27 47.72 -4.87
N LEU A 176 -0.87 46.45 -4.91
CA LEU A 176 -1.37 45.39 -4.03
C LEU A 176 -0.32 44.93 -3.02
N GLY A 177 0.89 45.51 -3.02
CA GLY A 177 2.00 45.06 -2.16
C GLY A 177 2.44 43.61 -2.43
N ILE A 178 2.18 43.09 -3.63
CA ILE A 178 2.51 41.72 -4.03
C ILE A 178 3.97 41.67 -4.48
N LYS A 179 4.74 40.75 -3.88
CA LYS A 179 6.16 40.51 -4.14
C LYS A 179 6.42 39.01 -4.30
N ARG A 180 7.26 38.64 -5.27
CA ARG A 180 7.69 37.26 -5.59
C ARG A 180 8.14 36.43 -4.40
N GLU A 181 8.71 37.09 -3.41
CA GLU A 181 9.20 36.53 -2.16
C GLU A 181 8.77 37.50 -1.05
N LYS A 182 8.17 36.99 0.02
CA LYS A 182 7.66 37.81 1.14
C LYS A 182 7.75 37.04 2.45
N MET A 183 8.11 37.74 3.53
CA MET A 183 8.30 37.17 4.87
C MET A 183 7.62 38.01 5.93
N TRP A 184 7.23 37.36 7.03
CA TRP A 184 6.62 37.95 8.21
C TRP A 184 7.33 37.45 9.46
N SER A 185 7.47 38.31 10.47
CA SER A 185 8.05 37.91 11.77
C SER A 185 7.41 38.63 12.95
N SER A 186 7.26 37.91 14.07
CA SER A 186 6.91 38.48 15.37
C SER A 186 8.14 38.88 16.18
N ILE A 187 9.36 38.62 15.68
CA ILE A 187 10.61 38.92 16.37
C ILE A 187 10.96 40.41 16.18
N PRO A 188 11.14 41.19 17.26
CA PRO A 188 11.57 42.59 17.17
C PRO A 188 12.95 42.73 16.51
N ASN A 189 13.15 43.85 15.80
CA ASN A 189 14.40 44.14 15.06
C ASN A 189 14.76 43.08 14.00
N SER A 190 13.76 42.47 13.37
CA SER A 190 13.94 41.68 12.14
C SER A 190 14.40 42.57 10.98
N PRO A 191 15.06 42.03 9.94
CA PRO A 191 15.55 42.82 8.79
C PRO A 191 14.46 43.58 8.03
N ASP A 192 14.77 44.75 7.48
CA ASP A 192 13.82 45.68 6.80
C ASP A 192 12.97 45.07 5.67
N PHE A 193 13.35 43.91 5.12
CA PHE A 193 12.59 43.20 4.08
C PHE A 193 11.56 42.20 4.65
N VAL A 194 11.41 42.13 5.97
CA VAL A 194 10.47 41.28 6.70
C VAL A 194 9.38 42.16 7.31
N ASP A 195 8.11 41.87 7.01
CA ASP A 195 6.99 42.60 7.60
C ASP A 195 6.83 42.15 9.07
N PHE A 196 6.81 43.10 10.02
CA PHE A 196 6.45 42.76 11.41
C PHE A 196 4.98 42.34 11.48
N HIS A 197 4.69 41.23 12.14
CA HIS A 197 3.33 40.73 12.35
C HIS A 197 3.25 39.94 13.66
N GLU A 198 2.28 40.26 14.53
CA GLU A 198 2.13 39.62 15.85
C GLU A 198 1.99 38.09 15.74
N ASN A 199 1.25 37.61 14.73
CA ASN A 199 1.19 36.21 14.34
C ASN A 199 1.59 36.05 12.85
N PRO A 200 2.81 35.63 12.52
CA PRO A 200 3.29 35.53 11.14
C PRO A 200 2.43 34.65 10.20
N ILE A 201 1.70 33.68 10.75
CA ILE A 201 0.78 32.83 9.96
C ILE A 201 -0.42 33.60 9.45
N ASP A 202 -0.97 34.54 10.25
CA ASP A 202 -2.11 35.35 9.83
C ASP A 202 -1.70 36.32 8.70
N GLY A 203 -0.49 36.89 8.78
CA GLY A 203 0.09 37.71 7.70
C GLY A 203 0.30 36.93 6.39
N LEU A 204 0.71 35.65 6.48
CA LEU A 204 0.78 34.74 5.33
C LEU A 204 -0.61 34.40 4.77
N ARG A 205 -1.59 34.08 5.64
CA ARG A 205 -2.99 33.82 5.27
C ARG A 205 -3.57 35.00 4.47
N ASP A 206 -3.46 36.21 5.01
CA ASP A 206 -4.01 37.42 4.39
C ASP A 206 -3.36 37.70 3.04
N TYR A 207 -2.06 37.44 2.92
CA TYR A 207 -1.36 37.52 1.64
C TYR A 207 -1.86 36.50 0.62
N MET A 208 -2.13 35.26 1.04
CA MET A 208 -2.69 34.22 0.17
C MET A 208 -4.12 34.56 -0.28
N ILE A 209 -4.94 35.16 0.58
CA ILE A 209 -6.25 35.72 0.20
C ILE A 209 -6.06 36.84 -0.82
N LYS A 210 -5.15 37.78 -0.58
CA LYS A 210 -4.88 38.92 -1.48
C LYS A 210 -4.39 38.50 -2.87
N LEU A 211 -3.59 37.44 -2.96
CA LEU A 211 -3.20 36.86 -4.26
C LEU A 211 -4.43 36.40 -5.08
N THR A 212 -5.52 35.99 -4.43
CA THR A 212 -6.77 35.67 -5.13
C THR A 212 -7.53 36.89 -5.62
N GLU A 213 -7.23 38.12 -5.21
CA GLU A 213 -7.92 39.32 -5.72
C GLU A 213 -7.55 39.60 -7.18
N LEU A 214 -6.33 39.26 -7.60
CA LEU A 214 -5.80 39.46 -8.95
C LEU A 214 -6.74 38.95 -10.07
N THR A 215 -6.86 39.76 -11.13
CA THR A 215 -7.72 39.46 -12.29
C THR A 215 -7.05 38.46 -13.24
N GLY A 216 -7.65 37.29 -13.41
CA GLY A 216 -7.13 36.19 -14.25
C GLY A 216 -6.53 35.03 -13.44
N ILE A 217 -6.35 35.17 -12.13
CA ILE A 217 -6.03 34.04 -11.25
C ILE A 217 -7.31 33.29 -10.87
N SER A 218 -7.36 31.99 -11.21
CA SER A 218 -8.46 31.07 -10.88
C SER A 218 -8.07 30.06 -9.80
N ARG A 219 -6.80 29.65 -9.74
CA ARG A 219 -6.29 28.71 -8.74
C ARG A 219 -4.89 29.09 -8.28
N ILE A 220 -4.63 28.91 -6.99
CA ILE A 220 -3.31 28.97 -6.38
C ILE A 220 -3.00 27.57 -5.82
N TYR A 221 -1.83 27.02 -6.12
CA TYR A 221 -1.33 25.80 -5.50
C TYR A 221 -0.18 26.16 -4.57
N ALA A 222 -0.41 26.04 -3.26
CA ALA A 222 0.57 26.34 -2.22
C ALA A 222 1.16 25.03 -1.68
N TYR A 223 2.45 24.82 -1.92
CA TYR A 223 3.17 23.64 -1.46
C TYR A 223 4.04 23.98 -0.25
N SER A 224 3.82 23.27 0.86
CA SER A 224 4.74 23.18 2.00
C SER A 224 5.49 21.85 1.97
N HIS A 225 6.49 21.64 2.83
CA HIS A 225 7.27 20.40 2.85
C HIS A 225 7.15 19.67 4.19
N ASN A 226 6.48 18.52 4.19
CA ASN A 226 5.93 17.83 5.36
C ASN A 226 4.83 18.63 6.09
N GLY A 227 4.29 19.67 5.45
CA GLY A 227 3.32 20.58 6.06
C GLY A 227 1.96 19.94 6.33
N SER A 228 1.69 18.72 5.86
CA SER A 228 0.50 17.96 6.26
C SER A 228 0.45 17.63 7.76
N ARG A 229 1.60 17.67 8.44
CA ARG A 229 1.71 17.53 9.90
C ARG A 229 1.96 18.86 10.61
N PHE A 230 2.31 19.92 9.87
CA PHE A 230 2.81 21.18 10.43
C PHE A 230 2.12 22.40 9.79
N ASP A 231 2.69 23.00 8.75
CA ASP A 231 2.27 24.27 8.13
C ASP A 231 0.77 24.34 7.80
N THR A 232 0.21 23.24 7.31
CA THR A 232 -1.20 23.16 6.89
C THR A 232 -2.14 23.22 8.08
N HIS A 233 -1.76 22.67 9.25
CA HIS A 233 -2.53 22.81 10.49
C HIS A 233 -2.57 24.26 10.94
N LEU A 234 -1.42 24.93 10.97
CA LEU A 234 -1.29 26.32 11.40
C LEU A 234 -2.10 27.26 10.49
N LEU A 235 -2.01 27.07 9.17
CA LEU A 235 -2.81 27.82 8.19
C LEU A 235 -4.30 27.56 8.36
N ILE A 236 -4.73 26.29 8.45
CA ILE A 236 -6.16 25.95 8.67
C ILE A 236 -6.68 26.60 9.94
N LYS A 237 -5.91 26.58 11.04
CA LYS A 237 -6.27 27.26 12.29
C LYS A 237 -6.47 28.76 12.12
N SER A 238 -5.63 29.39 11.30
CA SER A 238 -5.73 30.81 10.97
C SER A 238 -6.96 31.11 10.08
N PHE A 239 -7.30 30.22 9.15
CA PHE A 239 -8.52 30.34 8.33
C PHE A 239 -9.81 30.07 9.13
N THR A 240 -9.84 29.09 10.03
CA THR A 240 -11.06 28.76 10.81
C THR A 240 -11.42 29.83 11.84
N LYS A 241 -10.44 30.54 12.40
CA LYS A 241 -10.68 31.73 13.26
C LYS A 241 -11.51 32.80 12.55
N ASP A 242 -11.29 32.99 11.25
CA ASP A 242 -12.00 33.97 10.41
C ASP A 242 -13.33 33.43 9.86
N GLY A 243 -13.73 32.22 10.26
CA GLY A 243 -14.98 31.58 9.82
C GLY A 243 -14.91 30.88 8.47
N PHE A 244 -13.73 30.69 7.87
CA PHE A 244 -13.60 29.86 6.67
C PHE A 244 -13.56 28.37 7.04
N ALA A 245 -14.50 27.57 6.53
CA ALA A 245 -14.45 26.11 6.57
C ALA A 245 -13.72 25.56 5.33
N PRO A 246 -12.46 25.09 5.44
CA PRO A 246 -11.71 24.52 4.32
C PRO A 246 -12.15 23.08 4.08
N LYS A 247 -12.33 22.68 2.81
CA LYS A 247 -12.56 21.25 2.50
C LYS A 247 -11.23 20.51 2.54
N ILE A 248 -11.02 19.73 3.59
CA ILE A 248 -9.76 19.02 3.85
C ILE A 248 -9.80 17.57 3.35
N LYS A 249 -8.61 16.98 3.16
CA LYS A 249 -8.42 15.54 3.01
C LYS A 249 -7.31 15.11 3.96
N MET A 250 -7.64 14.32 4.97
CA MET A 250 -6.70 13.90 6.00
C MET A 250 -6.81 12.43 6.37
N LYS A 251 -5.72 11.87 6.91
CA LYS A 251 -5.68 10.54 7.54
C LYS A 251 -5.01 10.67 8.89
N GLY A 252 -5.68 10.24 9.95
CA GLY A 252 -5.30 10.55 11.33
C GLY A 252 -5.18 12.07 11.50
N LEU A 253 -3.96 12.56 11.78
CA LEU A 253 -3.63 13.99 11.88
C LEU A 253 -2.78 14.51 10.70
N SER A 254 -2.68 13.79 9.58
CA SER A 254 -1.94 14.23 8.39
C SER A 254 -2.90 14.79 7.34
N ILE A 255 -2.89 16.11 7.10
CA ILE A 255 -3.75 16.83 6.15
C ILE A 255 -3.03 16.96 4.79
N PHE A 256 -3.34 16.08 3.83
CA PHE A 256 -2.60 15.99 2.57
C PHE A 256 -3.01 17.04 1.53
N GLU A 257 -4.27 17.51 1.61
CA GLU A 257 -4.81 18.57 0.78
C GLU A 257 -5.85 19.37 1.57
N ALA A 258 -5.90 20.68 1.36
CA ALA A 258 -7.01 21.52 1.79
C ALA A 258 -7.42 22.48 0.66
N GLU A 259 -8.71 22.50 0.31
CA GLU A 259 -9.32 23.44 -0.63
C GLU A 259 -9.98 24.59 0.13
N LEU A 260 -9.49 25.80 -0.12
CA LEU A 260 -10.04 27.06 0.41
C LEU A 260 -10.72 27.84 -0.72
N LYS A 261 -11.88 28.42 -0.42
CA LYS A 261 -12.67 29.27 -1.33
C LYS A 261 -12.89 30.66 -0.71
N PRO A 262 -11.89 31.55 -0.71
CA PRO A 262 -12.07 32.89 -0.17
C PRO A 262 -13.23 33.61 -0.87
N ASN A 263 -14.02 34.34 -0.09
CA ASN A 263 -15.17 35.16 -0.52
C ASN A 263 -16.33 34.39 -1.19
N GLY A 264 -16.41 33.06 -1.07
CA GLY A 264 -17.51 32.26 -1.65
C GLY A 264 -17.53 32.19 -3.19
N VAL A 265 -16.58 32.86 -3.86
CA VAL A 265 -16.50 32.90 -5.33
C VAL A 265 -15.98 31.57 -5.85
N ILE A 266 -16.89 30.68 -6.27
CA ILE A 266 -16.63 29.31 -6.77
C ILE A 266 -15.44 29.21 -7.75
N LYS A 267 -15.21 30.26 -8.55
CA LYS A 267 -14.15 30.32 -9.58
C LYS A 267 -12.73 30.56 -9.05
N LYS A 268 -12.54 30.97 -7.78
CA LYS A 268 -11.23 31.25 -7.20
C LYS A 268 -10.94 30.32 -6.03
N LYS A 269 -9.85 29.56 -6.10
CA LYS A 269 -9.48 28.54 -5.10
C LYS A 269 -8.01 28.63 -4.69
N ILE A 270 -7.73 28.31 -3.42
CA ILE A 270 -6.37 28.05 -2.93
C ILE A 270 -6.31 26.57 -2.52
N MET A 271 -5.35 25.84 -3.08
CA MET A 271 -5.08 24.44 -2.77
C MET A 271 -3.82 24.36 -1.91
N LEU A 272 -3.97 24.07 -0.62
CA LEU A 272 -2.83 23.73 0.24
C LEU A 272 -2.44 22.27 -0.01
N ARG A 273 -1.17 21.99 -0.25
CA ARG A 273 -0.64 20.65 -0.50
C ARG A 273 0.72 20.45 0.15
N ASP A 274 1.06 19.19 0.38
CA ASP A 274 2.34 18.78 0.97
C ASP A 274 3.24 18.15 -0.10
N SER A 275 4.31 18.85 -0.47
CA SER A 275 5.32 18.37 -1.43
C SER A 275 6.01 17.09 -0.98
N TYR A 276 6.13 16.82 0.33
CA TYR A 276 6.72 15.58 0.84
C TYR A 276 5.88 14.34 0.49
N LYS A 277 4.63 14.52 0.07
CA LYS A 277 3.76 13.41 -0.36
C LYS A 277 3.94 13.02 -1.82
N ILE A 278 4.60 13.86 -2.62
CA ILE A 278 5.01 13.57 -4.01
C ILE A 278 6.54 13.49 -4.17
N ILE A 279 7.30 14.01 -3.20
CA ILE A 279 8.76 13.96 -3.11
C ILE A 279 9.15 13.56 -1.66
N PRO A 280 8.97 12.27 -1.25
CA PRO A 280 9.16 11.78 0.13
C PRO A 280 10.64 11.67 0.57
N ILE A 281 11.41 12.73 0.44
CA ILE A 281 12.78 12.86 0.99
C ILE A 281 12.89 14.19 1.74
N GLY A 282 13.70 14.23 2.80
CA GLY A 282 13.87 15.46 3.58
C GLY A 282 14.61 16.55 2.80
N LEU A 283 14.19 17.80 2.96
CA LEU A 283 14.70 18.99 2.25
C LEU A 283 16.23 19.07 2.11
N ARG A 284 16.99 18.61 3.13
CA ARG A 284 18.46 18.54 3.11
C ARG A 284 19.05 17.72 1.95
N HIS A 285 18.28 16.78 1.39
CA HIS A 285 18.70 15.92 0.29
C HIS A 285 18.37 16.50 -1.09
N PHE A 286 17.57 17.58 -1.21
CA PHE A 286 17.23 18.18 -2.50
C PHE A 286 18.45 18.67 -3.27
N ASN A 287 19.46 19.22 -2.58
CA ASN A 287 20.74 19.60 -3.20
C ASN A 287 21.40 18.43 -3.96
N LYS A 288 21.58 17.27 -3.29
CA LYS A 288 22.17 16.06 -3.89
C LYS A 288 21.22 15.40 -4.91
N THR A 289 19.91 15.54 -4.74
CA THR A 289 18.93 14.82 -5.58
C THR A 289 18.60 15.56 -6.86
N PHE A 290 18.61 16.90 -6.87
CA PHE A 290 18.19 17.71 -8.01
C PHE A 290 19.28 18.65 -8.52
N ASP A 291 20.53 18.41 -8.09
CA ASP A 291 21.74 19.14 -8.50
C ASP A 291 21.55 20.66 -8.47
N LEU A 292 21.02 21.13 -7.33
CA LEU A 292 20.65 22.54 -7.15
C LEU A 292 21.88 23.45 -7.16
N PRO A 293 21.76 24.69 -7.67
CA PRO A 293 22.88 25.65 -7.71
C PRO A 293 23.55 25.83 -6.34
N GLU A 294 24.88 26.00 -6.34
CA GLU A 294 25.70 26.05 -5.11
C GLU A 294 25.24 27.08 -4.08
N ASN A 295 24.59 28.17 -4.50
CA ASN A 295 24.04 29.20 -3.61
C ASN A 295 22.66 28.85 -3.01
N VAL A 296 22.06 27.71 -3.37
CA VAL A 296 20.74 27.23 -2.91
C VAL A 296 20.90 25.94 -2.11
N TYR A 297 21.45 26.05 -0.90
CA TYR A 297 21.67 24.94 0.04
C TYR A 297 20.96 25.16 1.38
N LYS A 298 20.63 24.07 2.09
CA LYS A 298 20.04 24.11 3.43
C LYS A 298 21.12 24.31 4.51
N PHE A 299 20.86 25.21 5.45
CA PHE A 299 21.70 25.44 6.64
C PHE A 299 21.27 24.56 7.83
N ASP A 300 22.18 24.34 8.78
CA ASP A 300 21.84 23.87 10.13
C ASP A 300 21.45 25.07 11.02
N PHE A 301 20.42 24.93 11.86
CA PHE A 301 19.92 26.01 12.72
C PHE A 301 19.72 25.56 14.16
N GLY A 302 20.08 26.44 15.11
CA GLY A 302 19.95 26.18 16.54
C GLY A 302 18.50 26.27 17.02
N HIS A 303 17.66 25.30 16.64
CA HIS A 303 16.22 25.30 16.93
C HIS A 303 15.86 25.57 18.40
N LEU A 304 16.60 25.01 19.36
CA LEU A 304 16.32 25.22 20.80
C LEU A 304 16.82 26.58 21.33
N PHE A 305 17.61 27.33 20.53
CA PHE A 305 17.97 28.72 20.84
C PHE A 305 16.87 29.71 20.45
N ASN A 306 15.88 29.30 19.64
CA ASN A 306 14.75 30.14 19.24
C ASN A 306 13.74 30.31 20.39
N LYS A 307 14.06 31.20 21.33
CA LYS A 307 13.24 31.57 22.50
C LYS A 307 13.19 33.09 22.64
N GLU A 308 12.11 33.64 23.18
CA GLU A 308 11.92 35.09 23.34
C GLU A 308 13.07 35.75 24.13
N GLU A 309 13.52 35.08 25.20
CA GLU A 309 14.69 35.46 26.01
C GLU A 309 15.99 35.69 25.21
N ASN A 310 16.07 35.15 24.00
CA ASN A 310 17.25 35.21 23.13
C ASN A 310 17.11 36.22 21.98
N TYR A 311 15.94 36.82 21.75
CA TYR A 311 15.71 37.74 20.61
C TYR A 311 16.64 38.97 20.64
N GLY A 312 16.94 39.49 21.84
CA GLY A 312 17.86 40.61 22.02
C GLY A 312 19.33 40.22 22.23
N LYS A 313 19.68 38.93 22.23
CA LYS A 313 21.05 38.48 22.49
C LYS A 313 21.90 38.53 21.23
N VAL A 314 23.15 38.98 21.41
CA VAL A 314 24.20 38.98 20.39
C VAL A 314 25.31 38.07 20.90
N LEU A 315 25.73 37.08 20.11
CA LEU A 315 26.84 36.18 20.47
C LEU A 315 28.06 36.41 19.58
N ASP A 316 29.24 36.12 20.12
CA ASP A 316 30.54 36.21 19.43
C ASP A 316 30.86 34.99 18.53
N GLY A 317 29.89 34.10 18.35
CA GLY A 317 29.98 32.87 17.58
C GLY A 317 28.62 32.16 17.54
N LEU A 318 28.59 30.90 17.13
CA LEU A 318 27.36 30.10 17.08
C LEU A 318 26.77 29.82 18.48
N PRO A 319 25.43 29.63 18.60
CA PRO A 319 24.81 29.04 19.79
C PRO A 319 25.43 27.69 20.14
N HIS A 320 25.45 27.33 21.43
CA HIS A 320 26.00 26.05 21.89
C HIS A 320 25.43 24.84 21.13
N ARG A 321 26.26 23.84 20.80
CA ARG A 321 25.89 22.70 19.92
C ARG A 321 24.59 21.99 20.30
N GLU A 322 24.28 21.85 21.60
CA GLU A 322 23.01 21.25 22.05
C GLU A 322 21.76 21.99 21.51
N CYS A 323 21.86 23.29 21.20
CA CYS A 323 20.77 24.04 20.61
C CYS A 323 20.34 23.52 19.22
N TYR A 324 21.18 22.73 18.55
CA TYR A 324 20.93 22.08 17.26
C TYR A 324 20.37 20.65 17.43
N GLY A 325 20.10 20.20 18.65
CA GLY A 325 19.66 18.83 18.93
C GLY A 325 20.80 17.81 18.86
N TYR A 326 22.03 18.22 19.16
CA TYR A 326 23.25 17.39 19.06
C TYR A 326 23.15 16.03 19.76
N SER A 327 22.53 15.98 20.94
CA SER A 327 22.20 14.74 21.66
C SER A 327 21.41 13.73 20.81
N SER A 328 20.51 14.18 19.94
CA SER A 328 19.66 13.34 19.08
C SER A 328 20.29 12.89 17.76
N LEU A 329 21.50 13.36 17.43
CA LEU A 329 22.25 12.89 16.26
C LEU A 329 22.91 11.51 16.55
N THR A 330 22.85 10.61 15.58
CA THR A 330 23.66 9.35 15.52
C THR A 330 25.16 9.66 15.50
N LYS A 331 26.02 8.72 15.89
CA LYS A 331 27.49 8.91 15.91
C LYS A 331 28.08 9.45 14.59
N LYS A 332 27.75 8.85 13.44
CA LYS A 332 28.18 9.28 12.08
C LYS A 332 27.81 10.74 11.80
N ASN A 333 26.57 11.14 12.08
CA ASN A 333 26.09 12.51 11.90
C ASN A 333 26.68 13.52 12.88
N ARG A 334 27.06 13.12 14.12
CA ARG A 334 27.74 14.02 15.08
C ARG A 334 29.11 14.45 14.57
N ALA A 335 29.92 13.53 14.07
CA ALA A 335 31.24 13.85 13.51
C ALA A 335 31.14 14.83 12.33
N ALA A 336 30.19 14.58 11.41
CA ALA A 336 29.93 15.48 10.29
C ALA A 336 29.38 16.86 10.71
N PHE A 337 28.61 16.92 11.81
CA PHE A 337 28.13 18.17 12.39
C PHE A 337 29.26 18.96 13.06
N ASP A 338 30.09 18.34 13.91
CA ASP A 338 31.17 19.00 14.63
C ASP A 338 32.17 19.68 13.67
N ILE A 339 32.52 19.02 12.55
CA ILE A 339 33.37 19.61 11.50
C ILE A 339 32.76 20.90 10.95
N LYS A 340 31.48 20.87 10.55
CA LYS A 340 30.77 22.04 9.99
C LYS A 340 30.58 23.15 11.02
N TYR A 341 30.20 22.78 12.25
CA TYR A 341 29.96 23.70 13.35
C TYR A 341 31.24 24.47 13.72
N ASN A 342 32.37 23.76 13.85
CA ASN A 342 33.65 24.38 14.17
C ASN A 342 34.12 25.30 13.03
N ALA A 343 34.08 24.83 11.78
CA ALA A 343 34.49 25.64 10.62
C ALA A 343 33.66 26.92 10.44
N GLU A 344 32.33 26.86 10.61
CA GLU A 344 31.46 28.05 10.55
C GLU A 344 31.70 29.00 11.73
N ASN A 345 31.95 28.47 12.94
CA ASN A 345 32.25 29.28 14.11
C ASN A 345 33.61 30.01 13.96
N GLU A 346 34.63 29.33 13.43
CA GLU A 346 35.92 29.93 13.06
C GLU A 346 35.76 30.99 11.96
N ARG A 347 34.98 30.71 10.91
CA ARG A 347 34.66 31.68 9.85
C ARG A 347 34.00 32.94 10.42
N MET A 348 33.01 32.79 11.29
CA MET A 348 32.33 33.92 11.93
C MET A 348 33.28 34.74 12.78
N GLN A 349 34.14 34.11 13.58
CA GLN A 349 35.15 34.80 14.39
C GLN A 349 36.16 35.56 13.52
N ALA A 350 36.68 34.94 12.46
CA ALA A 350 37.62 35.56 11.53
C ALA A 350 37.00 36.75 10.77
N ALA A 351 35.71 36.67 10.43
CA ALA A 351 34.96 37.75 9.79
C ALA A 351 34.49 38.86 10.76
N GLY A 352 34.66 38.68 12.08
CA GLY A 352 34.06 39.56 13.09
C GLY A 352 32.53 39.50 13.15
N GLU A 353 31.93 38.47 12.54
CA GLU A 353 30.49 38.31 12.39
C GLU A 353 29.86 37.90 13.74
N LYS A 354 28.78 38.57 14.14
CA LYS A 354 28.06 38.27 15.38
C LYS A 354 26.78 37.49 15.09
N TYR A 355 26.48 36.49 15.90
CA TYR A 355 25.21 35.77 15.78
C TYR A 355 24.07 36.62 16.36
N ARG A 356 23.09 36.92 15.52
CA ARG A 356 21.85 37.62 15.86
C ARG A 356 20.67 36.74 15.46
N LEU A 357 19.86 36.33 16.43
CA LEU A 357 18.74 35.42 16.20
C LEU A 357 17.73 35.95 15.15
N PRO A 358 17.27 37.22 15.17
CA PRO A 358 16.29 37.73 14.19
C PRO A 358 16.77 37.65 12.73
N GLU A 359 18.06 37.92 12.49
CA GLU A 359 18.68 37.83 11.17
C GLU A 359 18.84 36.39 10.72
N LYS A 360 19.41 35.53 11.58
CA LYS A 360 19.75 34.13 11.23
C LYS A 360 18.51 33.26 11.00
N ILE A 361 17.45 33.42 11.79
CA ILE A 361 16.18 32.69 11.57
C ILE A 361 15.46 33.14 10.29
N THR A 362 15.54 34.43 9.96
CA THR A 362 15.03 34.98 8.69
C THR A 362 15.78 34.37 7.49
N VAL A 363 17.12 34.39 7.52
CA VAL A 363 17.95 33.80 6.45
C VAL A 363 17.68 32.30 6.31
N TYR A 364 17.58 31.57 7.42
CA TYR A 364 17.24 30.13 7.41
C TYR A 364 15.89 29.85 6.74
N CYS A 365 14.82 30.53 7.18
CA CYS A 365 13.47 30.35 6.61
C CYS A 365 13.42 30.73 5.12
N ARG A 366 14.08 31.84 4.75
CA ARG A 366 14.19 32.30 3.36
C ARG A 366 14.85 31.24 2.48
N GLN A 367 15.92 30.63 2.97
CA GLN A 367 16.69 29.65 2.21
C GLN A 367 15.96 28.32 2.09
N ASP A 368 15.29 27.83 3.14
CA ASP A 368 14.46 26.62 3.08
C ASP A 368 13.38 26.72 1.99
N ILE A 369 12.73 27.87 1.87
CA ILE A 369 11.72 28.12 0.83
C ILE A 369 12.36 28.12 -0.57
N ARG A 370 13.59 28.63 -0.73
CA ARG A 370 14.33 28.62 -2.01
C ARG A 370 14.76 27.21 -2.41
N VAL A 371 15.28 26.41 -1.48
CA VAL A 371 15.63 25.00 -1.69
C VAL A 371 14.38 24.20 -2.09
N LEU A 372 13.26 24.39 -1.38
CA LEU A 372 11.98 23.78 -1.73
C LEU A 372 11.53 24.18 -3.13
N TYR A 373 11.54 25.47 -3.45
CA TYR A 373 11.10 25.98 -4.74
C TYR A 373 11.93 25.43 -5.89
N GLN A 374 13.27 25.48 -5.81
CA GLN A 374 14.15 25.01 -6.88
C GLN A 374 14.09 23.48 -7.04
N GLY A 375 14.08 22.72 -5.94
CA GLY A 375 13.89 21.25 -5.98
C GLY A 375 12.54 20.86 -6.59
N PHE A 376 11.47 21.59 -6.25
CA PHE A 376 10.15 21.36 -6.82
C PHE A 376 10.09 21.72 -8.31
N LEU A 377 10.77 22.78 -8.76
CA LEU A 377 10.90 23.12 -10.18
C LEU A 377 11.65 22.03 -10.96
N ALA A 378 12.75 21.51 -10.43
CA ALA A 378 13.50 20.42 -11.04
C ALA A 378 12.64 19.16 -11.21
N TYR A 379 11.98 18.73 -10.13
CA TYR A 379 11.02 17.62 -10.14
C TYR A 379 9.90 17.82 -11.18
N ARG A 380 9.29 19.02 -11.21
CA ARG A 380 8.25 19.39 -12.18
C ARG A 380 8.78 19.33 -13.62
N LYS A 381 9.99 19.83 -13.88
CA LYS A 381 10.61 19.83 -15.22
C LYS A 381 10.82 18.41 -15.74
N ILE A 382 11.37 17.52 -14.90
CA ILE A 382 11.57 16.11 -15.24
C ILE A 382 10.25 15.44 -15.64
N LEU A 383 9.22 15.54 -14.79
CA LEU A 383 7.92 14.92 -15.09
C LEU A 383 7.20 15.53 -16.31
N ASN A 384 7.27 16.85 -16.50
CA ASN A 384 6.63 17.48 -17.66
C ASN A 384 7.39 17.17 -18.97
N ASN A 385 8.70 16.91 -18.94
CA ASN A 385 9.45 16.44 -20.10
C ASN A 385 9.07 15.00 -20.47
N LEU A 386 9.04 14.09 -19.48
CA LEU A 386 8.58 12.70 -19.64
C LEU A 386 7.21 12.62 -20.35
N VAL A 387 6.25 13.45 -19.93
CA VAL A 387 4.93 13.51 -20.57
C VAL A 387 5.03 14.03 -22.01
N LYS A 388 5.80 15.09 -22.28
CA LYS A 388 5.96 15.63 -23.65
C LYS A 388 6.58 14.61 -24.60
N ASP A 389 7.63 13.93 -24.18
CA ASP A 389 8.36 12.99 -25.04
C ASP A 389 7.47 11.81 -25.44
N LYS A 390 6.74 11.23 -24.46
CA LYS A 390 5.75 10.17 -24.73
C LYS A 390 4.55 10.66 -25.54
N VAL A 391 4.12 11.92 -25.38
CA VAL A 391 3.06 12.51 -26.21
C VAL A 391 3.47 12.62 -27.67
N ASN A 392 4.73 13.02 -27.92
CA ASN A 392 5.30 13.11 -29.27
C ASN A 392 5.50 11.72 -29.91
N GLU A 393 5.89 10.72 -29.12
CA GLU A 393 6.13 9.34 -29.56
C GLU A 393 4.85 8.63 -30.05
N TYR A 394 3.71 8.82 -29.36
CA TYR A 394 2.50 7.99 -29.56
C TYR A 394 1.36 8.65 -30.37
N LYS A 395 1.52 9.88 -30.88
CA LYS A 395 0.47 10.61 -31.65
C LYS A 395 -0.93 10.54 -31.00
N PHE A 396 -1.03 10.92 -29.73
CA PHE A 396 -2.32 10.85 -29.02
C PHE A 396 -3.37 11.83 -29.60
N ASP A 397 -4.35 11.30 -30.36
CA ASP A 397 -5.57 12.01 -30.82
C ASP A 397 -6.45 12.57 -29.67
N LYS A 398 -6.11 12.26 -28.41
CA LYS A 398 -6.90 12.60 -27.21
C LYS A 398 -6.40 13.82 -26.45
N ILE A 399 -5.26 14.43 -26.83
CA ILE A 399 -4.99 15.80 -26.37
C ILE A 399 -5.90 16.71 -27.19
N PRO A 400 -6.75 17.55 -26.57
CA PRO A 400 -7.55 18.49 -27.32
C PRO A 400 -6.61 19.34 -28.18
N HIS A 401 -6.83 19.42 -29.50
CA HIS A 401 -5.97 20.21 -30.40
C HIS A 401 -5.89 21.72 -30.04
N ASN A 402 -6.68 22.18 -29.07
CA ASN A 402 -6.71 23.53 -28.53
C ASN A 402 -6.21 23.64 -27.07
N ALA A 403 -5.69 22.55 -26.47
CA ALA A 403 -5.08 22.59 -25.15
C ALA A 403 -3.61 22.99 -25.28
N ASP A 404 -3.30 24.27 -25.03
CA ASP A 404 -1.91 24.74 -24.87
C ASP A 404 -1.21 23.90 -23.79
N ILE A 405 -0.33 22.98 -24.23
CA ILE A 405 0.49 22.12 -23.36
C ILE A 405 1.26 22.95 -22.31
N LYS A 406 1.55 24.22 -22.63
CA LYS A 406 2.11 25.24 -21.74
C LYS A 406 1.39 25.36 -20.38
N TYR A 407 0.08 25.11 -20.32
CA TYR A 407 -0.73 25.28 -19.11
C TYR A 407 -1.14 23.95 -18.44
N TYR A 408 -0.71 22.80 -18.95
CA TYR A 408 -1.04 21.49 -18.42
C TYR A 408 0.08 20.96 -17.51
N ASP A 409 0.00 21.29 -16.22
CA ASP A 409 1.06 20.94 -15.26
C ASP A 409 0.75 19.63 -14.51
N ILE A 410 1.54 18.59 -14.76
CA ILE A 410 1.27 17.23 -14.28
C ILE A 410 1.24 17.14 -12.75
N VAL A 411 2.10 17.90 -12.06
CA VAL A 411 2.21 17.88 -10.58
C VAL A 411 0.96 18.43 -9.87
N THR A 412 0.05 19.08 -10.61
CA THR A 412 -1.23 19.56 -10.08
C THR A 412 -2.32 18.48 -10.05
N HIS A 413 -2.11 17.35 -10.73
CA HIS A 413 -3.10 16.27 -10.87
C HIS A 413 -3.04 15.18 -9.78
N GLY A 414 -1.95 15.14 -8.99
CA GLY A 414 -1.80 14.25 -7.84
C GLY A 414 -1.52 15.01 -6.54
N THR A 415 -1.97 14.46 -5.41
CA THR A 415 -1.62 14.93 -4.05
C THR A 415 -0.60 14.04 -3.36
N THR A 416 -0.45 12.80 -3.85
CA THR A 416 0.55 11.81 -3.39
C THR A 416 1.19 11.12 -4.60
N VAL A 417 2.39 10.54 -4.43
CA VAL A 417 3.08 9.75 -5.48
C VAL A 417 2.14 8.72 -6.11
N ALA A 418 1.46 7.92 -5.29
CA ALA A 418 0.54 6.88 -5.78
C ALA A 418 -0.65 7.45 -6.58
N SER A 419 -1.18 8.63 -6.19
CA SER A 419 -2.23 9.29 -6.96
C SER A 419 -1.72 9.84 -8.31
N LEU A 420 -0.48 10.34 -8.34
CA LEU A 420 0.17 10.88 -9.54
C LEU A 420 0.60 9.76 -10.50
N SER A 421 1.09 8.64 -9.96
CA SER A 421 1.42 7.41 -10.68
C SER A 421 0.17 6.84 -11.37
N MET A 422 -0.93 6.72 -10.63
CA MET A 422 -2.23 6.30 -11.17
C MET A 422 -2.80 7.30 -12.19
N TYR A 423 -2.54 8.59 -12.02
CA TYR A 423 -2.94 9.59 -13.03
C TYR A 423 -2.18 9.38 -14.34
N LEU A 424 -0.84 9.26 -14.30
CA LEU A 424 -0.01 8.97 -15.47
C LEU A 424 -0.37 7.63 -16.12
N PHE A 425 -0.56 6.57 -15.33
CA PHE A 425 -1.00 5.26 -15.81
C PHE A 425 -2.28 5.37 -16.65
N LYS A 426 -3.32 6.04 -16.12
CA LYS A 426 -4.58 6.24 -16.84
C LYS A 426 -4.49 7.19 -18.03
N PHE A 427 -3.63 8.21 -17.95
CA PHE A 427 -3.52 9.24 -18.98
C PHE A 427 -2.76 8.73 -20.22
N MET A 428 -1.79 7.83 -20.03
CA MET A 428 -0.82 7.46 -21.07
C MET A 428 -0.84 5.96 -21.44
N PHE A 429 -1.26 5.06 -20.55
CA PHE A 429 -1.03 3.62 -20.71
C PHE A 429 -2.31 2.77 -20.67
N LEU A 430 -3.31 3.15 -19.87
CA LEU A 430 -4.56 2.37 -19.73
C LEU A 430 -5.46 2.52 -20.96
N LYS A 431 -5.83 1.38 -21.58
CA LYS A 431 -6.80 1.36 -22.67
C LYS A 431 -8.24 1.47 -22.14
N LYS A 432 -9.17 1.88 -23.00
CA LYS A 432 -10.60 1.95 -22.66
C LYS A 432 -11.10 0.55 -22.29
N ASP A 433 -11.98 0.48 -21.29
CA ASP A 433 -12.71 -0.73 -20.86
C ASP A 433 -11.85 -1.94 -20.42
N GLN A 434 -10.53 -1.76 -20.23
CA GLN A 434 -9.57 -2.84 -19.95
C GLN A 434 -9.59 -3.37 -18.50
N ILE A 435 -9.75 -2.49 -17.49
CA ILE A 435 -9.79 -2.87 -16.07
C ILE A 435 -11.21 -2.65 -15.53
N GLY A 436 -11.87 -3.73 -15.10
CA GLY A 436 -13.18 -3.64 -14.44
C GLY A 436 -13.11 -2.93 -13.09
N LEU A 437 -14.16 -2.19 -12.76
CA LEU A 437 -14.34 -1.58 -11.44
C LEU A 437 -14.95 -2.61 -10.47
N VAL A 438 -14.23 -2.90 -9.39
CA VAL A 438 -14.65 -3.88 -8.37
C VAL A 438 -15.37 -3.13 -7.23
N SER A 439 -16.56 -3.60 -6.84
CA SER A 439 -17.25 -3.06 -5.65
C SER A 439 -16.52 -3.48 -4.37
N GLU A 440 -16.55 -2.66 -3.31
CA GLU A 440 -15.90 -3.03 -2.04
C GLU A 440 -16.55 -4.22 -1.33
N ARG A 441 -17.78 -4.59 -1.71
CA ARG A 441 -18.45 -5.81 -1.24
C ARG A 441 -18.18 -7.03 -2.15
N GLY A 442 -17.26 -6.91 -3.11
CA GLY A 442 -17.01 -7.92 -4.14
C GLY A 442 -18.14 -7.99 -5.17
N TYR A 443 -18.39 -9.19 -5.69
CA TYR A 443 -19.32 -9.44 -6.80
C TYR A 443 -20.60 -10.23 -6.40
N MET A 444 -20.64 -10.79 -5.18
CA MET A 444 -21.67 -11.76 -4.75
C MET A 444 -22.69 -11.20 -3.73
N CYS A 445 -22.59 -9.93 -3.39
CA CYS A 445 -23.22 -9.30 -2.23
C CYS A 445 -24.72 -8.95 -2.38
N GLN A 446 -25.48 -9.69 -3.19
CA GLN A 446 -26.94 -9.53 -3.29
C GLN A 446 -27.73 -10.43 -2.32
N THR A 447 -27.08 -11.39 -1.64
CA THR A 447 -27.70 -12.22 -0.59
C THR A 447 -26.95 -12.05 0.73
N ASN A 448 -27.52 -11.30 1.68
CA ASN A 448 -27.05 -11.25 3.07
C ASN A 448 -27.67 -12.41 3.87
N GLN A 449 -27.10 -13.62 3.76
CA GLN A 449 -27.41 -14.71 4.70
C GLN A 449 -26.33 -14.77 5.78
N SER A 450 -26.71 -14.99 7.04
CA SER A 450 -25.79 -15.09 8.16
C SER A 450 -25.45 -16.55 8.46
N LYS A 451 -24.21 -16.82 8.91
CA LYS A 451 -23.81 -18.16 9.40
C LYS A 451 -24.77 -18.69 10.46
N ILE A 452 -25.25 -17.82 11.35
CA ILE A 452 -26.19 -18.17 12.43
C ILE A 452 -27.54 -18.63 11.84
N ALA A 453 -28.05 -17.97 10.80
CA ALA A 453 -29.30 -18.36 10.15
C ALA A 453 -29.20 -19.76 9.54
N ILE A 454 -28.17 -20.00 8.72
CA ILE A 454 -28.01 -21.28 8.02
C ILE A 454 -27.72 -22.42 9.02
N GLY A 455 -26.79 -22.21 9.96
CA GLY A 455 -26.47 -23.21 10.98
C GLY A 455 -27.65 -23.56 11.90
N TYR A 456 -28.57 -22.62 12.14
CA TYR A 456 -29.80 -22.88 12.88
C TYR A 456 -30.82 -23.69 12.06
N LEU A 457 -30.91 -23.47 10.74
CA LEU A 457 -31.76 -24.29 9.86
C LEU A 457 -31.24 -25.73 9.76
N ASP A 458 -29.92 -25.93 9.62
CA ASP A 458 -29.32 -27.27 9.65
C ASP A 458 -29.43 -27.94 11.02
N TRP A 459 -29.41 -27.17 12.12
CA TRP A 459 -29.74 -27.69 13.45
C TRP A 459 -31.19 -28.16 13.55
N LEU A 460 -32.15 -27.41 13.00
CA LEU A 460 -33.56 -27.82 12.96
C LEU A 460 -33.76 -29.09 12.13
N ILE A 461 -33.04 -29.26 11.01
CA ILE A 461 -33.04 -30.51 10.24
C ILE A 461 -32.55 -31.67 11.12
N LYS A 462 -31.40 -31.50 11.80
CA LYS A 462 -30.82 -32.50 12.69
C LYS A 462 -31.72 -32.86 13.89
N LYS A 463 -32.37 -31.85 14.49
CA LYS A 463 -33.19 -31.98 15.71
C LYS A 463 -34.58 -32.56 15.42
N ASN A 464 -35.20 -32.19 14.30
CA ASN A 464 -36.56 -32.61 13.95
C ASN A 464 -36.60 -33.80 12.98
N GLY A 465 -35.51 -34.11 12.29
CA GLY A 465 -35.42 -35.20 11.31
C GLY A 465 -36.12 -34.93 9.97
N ASN A 466 -36.61 -33.70 9.75
CA ASN A 466 -37.31 -33.28 8.54
C ASN A 466 -36.40 -32.43 7.65
N TYR A 467 -36.50 -32.59 6.33
CA TYR A 467 -35.71 -31.81 5.39
C TYR A 467 -36.28 -30.39 5.24
N ILE A 468 -35.45 -29.38 5.54
CA ILE A 468 -35.75 -27.97 5.36
C ILE A 468 -34.87 -27.46 4.22
N ARG A 469 -35.45 -27.18 3.05
CA ARG A 469 -34.68 -26.62 1.94
C ARG A 469 -34.26 -25.19 2.25
N HIS A 470 -32.96 -24.92 2.23
CA HIS A 470 -32.38 -23.59 2.35
C HIS A 470 -31.36 -23.34 1.21
N LYS A 471 -30.55 -22.30 1.32
CA LYS A 471 -29.64 -21.87 0.25
C LYS A 471 -28.57 -22.91 -0.10
N ASP A 472 -28.02 -23.61 0.90
CA ASP A 472 -26.78 -24.36 0.73
C ASP A 472 -26.98 -25.87 0.59
N ASN A 473 -28.14 -26.38 1.01
CA ASN A 473 -28.48 -27.81 0.94
C ASN A 473 -29.29 -28.21 -0.31
N HIS A 474 -29.37 -27.34 -1.32
CA HIS A 474 -30.09 -27.60 -2.57
C HIS A 474 -29.46 -26.89 -3.79
N PRO A 475 -29.22 -27.54 -4.95
CA PRO A 475 -28.53 -26.94 -6.10
C PRO A 475 -29.19 -25.67 -6.67
N ALA A 476 -30.52 -25.58 -6.59
CA ALA A 476 -31.28 -24.41 -7.02
C ALA A 476 -31.39 -23.30 -5.95
N GLY A 477 -30.66 -23.40 -4.83
CA GLY A 477 -30.66 -22.45 -3.72
C GLY A 477 -31.99 -22.37 -2.96
N GLU A 478 -32.23 -21.22 -2.32
CA GLU A 478 -33.45 -20.88 -1.58
C GLU A 478 -34.73 -21.25 -2.35
N PHE A 479 -35.75 -21.75 -1.64
CA PHE A 479 -37.06 -21.99 -2.26
C PHE A 479 -37.74 -20.65 -2.59
N LYS A 480 -38.52 -20.60 -3.68
CA LYS A 480 -39.17 -19.38 -4.15
C LYS A 480 -40.68 -19.57 -4.32
N PHE A 481 -41.44 -18.79 -3.56
CA PHE A 481 -42.87 -18.64 -3.75
C PHE A 481 -43.12 -17.49 -4.75
N GLY A 482 -43.26 -17.86 -6.02
CA GLY A 482 -43.39 -16.91 -7.13
C GLY A 482 -42.09 -16.15 -7.37
N ARG A 483 -42.05 -14.87 -6.96
CA ARG A 483 -40.85 -14.01 -7.07
C ARG A 483 -40.11 -13.80 -5.75
N THR A 484 -40.64 -14.30 -4.63
CA THR A 484 -40.10 -14.10 -3.29
C THR A 484 -39.34 -15.35 -2.86
N SER A 485 -38.07 -15.22 -2.48
CA SER A 485 -37.34 -16.31 -1.81
C SER A 485 -37.56 -16.27 -0.29
N VAL A 486 -37.34 -17.41 0.35
CA VAL A 486 -37.46 -17.61 1.81
C VAL A 486 -36.21 -18.32 2.32
N ASP A 487 -35.86 -18.09 3.60
CA ASP A 487 -34.60 -18.60 4.15
C ASP A 487 -34.60 -20.12 4.32
N GLY A 488 -35.74 -20.70 4.74
CA GLY A 488 -35.95 -22.15 4.83
C GLY A 488 -37.37 -22.58 4.48
N TRP A 489 -37.51 -23.76 3.86
CA TRP A 489 -38.80 -24.35 3.50
C TRP A 489 -38.89 -25.84 3.89
N ASP A 490 -39.75 -26.15 4.84
CA ASP A 490 -40.15 -27.51 5.21
C ASP A 490 -41.45 -27.87 4.47
N GLU A 491 -41.31 -28.61 3.37
CA GLU A 491 -42.45 -29.03 2.54
C GLU A 491 -43.36 -30.05 3.25
N GLN A 492 -42.80 -30.87 4.14
CA GLN A 492 -43.50 -31.96 4.80
C GLN A 492 -44.45 -31.45 5.89
N ASN A 493 -44.02 -30.46 6.67
CA ASN A 493 -44.83 -29.82 7.71
C ASN A 493 -45.51 -28.52 7.23
N LYS A 494 -45.28 -28.11 5.97
CA LYS A 494 -45.74 -26.87 5.36
C LYS A 494 -45.31 -25.62 6.15
N ILE A 495 -44.03 -25.57 6.56
CA ILE A 495 -43.48 -24.47 7.36
C ILE A 495 -42.43 -23.69 6.56
N VAL A 496 -42.67 -22.40 6.36
CA VAL A 496 -41.67 -21.45 5.90
C VAL A 496 -40.95 -20.87 7.11
N TYR A 497 -39.62 -20.95 7.10
CA TYR A 497 -38.77 -20.30 8.08
C TYR A 497 -38.20 -19.01 7.48
N GLN A 498 -38.32 -17.92 8.22
CA GLN A 498 -37.70 -16.64 7.89
C GLN A 498 -36.90 -16.16 9.11
N ILE A 499 -35.59 -16.01 8.94
CA ILE A 499 -34.67 -15.61 9.99
C ILE A 499 -34.35 -14.13 9.84
N HIS A 500 -34.45 -13.39 10.95
CA HIS A 500 -34.33 -11.94 10.97
C HIS A 500 -33.15 -11.52 11.85
N GLY A 501 -32.11 -10.99 11.20
CA GLY A 501 -31.03 -10.29 11.90
C GLY A 501 -31.60 -9.14 12.73
N CYS A 502 -31.43 -9.17 14.05
CA CYS A 502 -32.14 -8.28 14.97
C CYS A 502 -31.96 -6.80 14.66
N TYR A 503 -30.77 -6.46 14.18
CA TYR A 503 -30.39 -5.13 13.73
C TYR A 503 -31.21 -4.66 12.52
N PHE A 504 -31.20 -5.44 11.43
CA PHE A 504 -31.83 -5.08 10.15
C PHE A 504 -33.37 -5.07 10.20
N HIS A 505 -33.94 -5.76 11.19
CA HIS A 505 -35.39 -5.90 11.39
C HIS A 505 -35.90 -5.24 12.69
N ALA A 506 -35.03 -4.52 13.39
CA ALA A 506 -35.30 -3.80 14.64
C ALA A 506 -36.12 -4.63 15.67
N CYS A 507 -35.59 -5.80 16.05
CA CYS A 507 -36.23 -6.74 16.98
C CYS A 507 -36.81 -6.04 18.24
N SER A 508 -38.03 -6.43 18.64
CA SER A 508 -38.73 -5.91 19.83
C SER A 508 -37.91 -6.05 21.12
N SER A 509 -37.19 -7.16 21.27
CA SER A 509 -36.42 -7.47 22.47
C SER A 509 -35.12 -6.67 22.56
N CYS A 510 -34.41 -6.51 21.44
CA CYS A 510 -33.13 -5.78 21.38
C CYS A 510 -33.25 -4.25 21.26
N PHE A 511 -34.39 -3.74 20.77
CA PHE A 511 -34.55 -2.32 20.45
C PHE A 511 -35.85 -1.75 21.05
N GLN A 512 -35.91 -1.61 22.37
CA GLN A 512 -37.16 -1.26 23.07
C GLN A 512 -37.67 0.18 22.78
N ASP A 513 -36.79 1.10 22.41
CA ASP A 513 -37.14 2.49 22.06
C ASP A 513 -37.47 2.63 20.57
N ASP A 514 -38.75 2.81 20.25
CA ASP A 514 -39.27 3.04 18.90
C ASP A 514 -38.77 4.33 18.24
N SER A 515 -38.29 5.31 19.03
CA SER A 515 -37.74 6.57 18.56
C SER A 515 -36.24 6.50 18.25
N LYS A 516 -35.55 5.45 18.73
CA LYS A 516 -34.13 5.21 18.46
C LYS A 516 -33.90 5.09 16.95
N ILE A 517 -32.94 5.86 16.44
CA ILE A 517 -32.47 5.78 15.05
C ILE A 517 -31.38 4.70 14.99
N LEU A 518 -31.49 3.74 14.08
CA LEU A 518 -30.42 2.79 13.78
C LEU A 518 -29.48 3.38 12.70
N MET A 519 -28.32 2.77 12.43
CA MET A 519 -27.31 3.42 11.56
C MET A 519 -27.87 3.72 10.17
N ASP A 520 -28.81 2.92 9.65
CA ASP A 520 -29.51 3.15 8.36
C ASP A 520 -30.38 4.42 8.29
N GLY A 521 -30.35 5.26 9.34
CA GLY A 521 -31.04 6.53 9.43
C GLY A 521 -32.56 6.39 9.53
N LYS A 522 -33.07 5.21 9.89
CA LYS A 522 -34.49 4.97 10.15
C LYS A 522 -34.72 4.79 11.65
N SER A 523 -35.89 5.23 12.12
CA SER A 523 -36.31 4.86 13.47
C SER A 523 -36.65 3.39 13.53
N VAL A 524 -36.48 2.79 14.71
CA VAL A 524 -36.92 1.44 15.04
C VAL A 524 -38.38 1.21 14.61
N ALA A 525 -39.28 2.18 14.88
CA ALA A 525 -40.67 2.12 14.41
C ALA A 525 -40.82 2.07 12.88
N THR A 526 -39.96 2.76 12.13
CA THR A 526 -39.96 2.74 10.65
C THR A 526 -39.51 1.38 10.12
N ILE A 527 -38.43 0.83 10.68
CA ILE A 527 -37.88 -0.49 10.29
C ILE A 527 -38.89 -1.60 10.60
N ARG A 528 -39.55 -1.53 11.75
CA ARG A 528 -40.67 -2.43 12.11
C ARG A 528 -41.83 -2.33 11.12
N SER A 529 -42.24 -1.11 10.76
CA SER A 529 -43.32 -0.88 9.79
C SER A 529 -42.99 -1.44 8.40
N GLU A 530 -41.75 -1.26 7.94
CA GLU A 530 -41.29 -1.85 6.68
C GLU A 530 -41.18 -3.39 6.74
N THR A 531 -40.69 -3.94 7.85
CA THR A 531 -40.56 -5.39 8.07
C THR A 531 -41.93 -6.05 8.13
N ALA A 532 -42.86 -5.51 8.94
CA ALA A 532 -44.24 -5.97 9.00
C ALA A 532 -44.92 -5.94 7.62
N ARG A 533 -44.69 -4.89 6.81
CA ARG A 533 -45.22 -4.80 5.45
C ARG A 533 -44.60 -5.82 4.48
N LYS A 534 -43.35 -6.24 4.70
CA LYS A 534 -42.72 -7.34 3.93
C LYS A 534 -43.28 -8.69 4.36
N LEU A 535 -43.42 -8.93 5.66
CA LEU A 535 -43.99 -10.16 6.23
C LEU A 535 -45.44 -10.36 5.81
N GLN A 536 -46.29 -9.33 5.91
CA GLN A 536 -47.68 -9.39 5.44
C GLN A 536 -47.77 -9.79 3.96
N LYS A 537 -46.92 -9.21 3.09
CA LYS A 537 -46.87 -9.60 1.67
C LYS A 537 -46.38 -11.02 1.46
N LEU A 538 -45.48 -11.52 2.30
CA LEU A 538 -45.03 -12.90 2.26
C LEU A 538 -46.18 -13.82 2.66
N GLU A 539 -46.86 -13.55 3.78
CA GLU A 539 -48.05 -14.29 4.21
C GLU A 539 -49.14 -14.32 3.13
N GLU A 540 -49.49 -13.16 2.55
CA GLU A 540 -50.44 -13.06 1.42
C GLU A 540 -50.03 -13.95 0.25
N VAL A 541 -48.74 -13.98 -0.11
CA VAL A 541 -48.22 -14.86 -1.17
C VAL A 541 -48.31 -16.34 -0.75
N LEU A 542 -47.91 -16.70 0.46
CA LEU A 542 -47.95 -18.09 0.95
C LEU A 542 -49.37 -18.64 0.97
N THR A 543 -50.35 -17.88 1.48
CA THR A 543 -51.76 -18.25 1.47
C THR A 543 -52.34 -18.37 0.05
N MET A 544 -51.88 -17.54 -0.91
CA MET A 544 -52.25 -17.70 -2.33
C MET A 544 -51.66 -18.96 -2.98
N PHE A 545 -50.55 -19.49 -2.47
CA PHE A 545 -49.97 -20.75 -2.93
C PHE A 545 -50.67 -21.97 -2.31
N ASP A 546 -50.86 -21.97 -0.98
CA ASP A 546 -51.48 -23.06 -0.22
C ASP A 546 -51.86 -22.55 1.19
N GLU A 547 -53.15 -22.62 1.56
CA GLU A 547 -53.68 -22.12 2.85
C GLU A 547 -53.13 -22.89 4.07
N GLU A 548 -52.57 -24.10 3.88
CA GLU A 548 -51.98 -24.89 4.97
C GLU A 548 -50.56 -24.41 5.36
N ILE A 549 -49.95 -23.52 4.58
CA ILE A 549 -48.58 -23.03 4.81
C ILE A 549 -48.52 -22.05 5.99
N LYS A 550 -47.59 -22.33 6.91
CA LYS A 550 -47.33 -21.51 8.11
C LYS A 550 -46.00 -20.79 7.99
N LEU A 551 -46.00 -19.47 8.21
CA LEU A 551 -44.79 -18.68 8.35
C LEU A 551 -44.30 -18.72 9.81
N LYS A 552 -43.04 -19.09 10.03
CA LYS A 552 -42.33 -18.96 11.31
C LYS A 552 -41.20 -17.96 11.15
N VAL A 553 -41.37 -16.78 11.71
CA VAL A 553 -40.32 -15.76 11.83
C VAL A 553 -39.52 -16.04 13.10
N ILE A 554 -38.19 -15.99 13.01
CA ILE A 554 -37.26 -16.20 14.14
C ILE A 554 -36.20 -15.10 14.10
N TYR A 555 -35.92 -14.47 15.24
CA TYR A 555 -34.91 -13.42 15.35
C TYR A 555 -33.55 -13.96 15.80
N GLU A 556 -32.47 -13.34 15.34
CA GLU A 556 -31.10 -13.75 15.66
C GLU A 556 -30.81 -13.79 17.19
N CYS A 557 -31.43 -12.91 17.97
CA CYS A 557 -31.29 -12.92 19.43
C CYS A 557 -32.02 -14.10 20.10
N GLU A 558 -33.10 -14.59 19.50
CA GLU A 558 -33.82 -15.78 19.98
C GLU A 558 -32.94 -17.02 19.75
N ILE A 559 -32.28 -17.10 18.59
CA ILE A 559 -31.27 -18.14 18.30
C ILE A 559 -30.09 -18.05 19.28
N ARG A 560 -29.59 -16.85 19.57
CA ARG A 560 -28.49 -16.65 20.54
C ARG A 560 -28.88 -17.02 21.96
N GLN A 561 -30.11 -16.71 22.40
CA GLN A 561 -30.65 -17.16 23.68
C GLN A 561 -30.81 -18.68 23.72
N GLU A 562 -31.31 -19.31 22.65
CA GLU A 562 -31.33 -20.78 22.54
C GLU A 562 -29.90 -21.36 22.59
N MET A 563 -28.87 -20.69 22.05
CA MET A 563 -27.46 -21.10 22.16
C MET A 563 -26.87 -20.91 23.58
N GLU A 564 -27.38 -20.00 24.39
CA GLU A 564 -26.97 -19.88 25.80
C GLU A 564 -27.52 -21.03 26.67
N ASP A 565 -28.73 -21.51 26.35
CA ASP A 565 -29.41 -22.61 27.06
C ASP A 565 -29.06 -24.01 26.53
N ASP A 566 -28.82 -24.18 25.22
CA ASP A 566 -28.56 -25.45 24.52
C ASP A 566 -27.09 -25.49 23.99
N HIS A 567 -26.20 -26.06 24.80
CA HIS A 567 -24.76 -26.19 24.49
C HIS A 567 -24.49 -27.03 23.23
N ASP A 568 -25.38 -27.96 22.86
CA ASP A 568 -25.23 -28.78 21.65
C ASP A 568 -25.60 -27.98 20.40
N LEU A 569 -26.65 -27.14 20.47
CA LEU A 569 -26.95 -26.11 19.46
C LEU A 569 -25.80 -25.11 19.33
N ALA A 570 -25.26 -24.62 20.46
CA ALA A 570 -24.16 -23.66 20.47
C ALA A 570 -22.92 -24.22 19.76
N SER A 571 -22.51 -25.42 20.13
CA SER A 571 -21.41 -26.14 19.48
C SER A 571 -21.69 -26.31 18.00
N PHE A 572 -22.88 -26.79 17.62
CA PHE A 572 -23.24 -27.06 16.23
C PHE A 572 -23.24 -25.81 15.33
N VAL A 573 -23.80 -24.68 15.78
CA VAL A 573 -23.82 -23.42 15.00
C VAL A 573 -22.43 -22.79 14.94
N ASN A 574 -21.64 -22.90 16.00
CA ASN A 574 -20.26 -22.40 16.01
C ASN A 574 -19.34 -23.24 15.10
N GLU A 575 -19.50 -24.56 15.10
CA GLU A 575 -18.79 -25.49 14.20
C GLU A 575 -19.33 -25.48 12.76
N HIS A 576 -20.50 -24.87 12.53
CA HIS A 576 -21.13 -24.86 11.21
C HIS A 576 -20.21 -24.29 10.13
N GLU A 577 -20.24 -24.92 8.97
CA GLU A 577 -19.47 -24.51 7.80
C GLU A 577 -19.94 -23.13 7.33
N ASP A 578 -19.00 -22.20 7.10
CA ASP A 578 -19.31 -20.85 6.64
C ASP A 578 -19.29 -20.80 5.11
N THR A 579 -20.48 -20.68 4.53
CA THR A 579 -20.76 -20.59 3.09
C THR A 579 -20.90 -19.14 2.61
N SER A 580 -20.42 -18.17 3.40
CA SER A 580 -20.42 -16.77 2.98
C SER A 580 -19.62 -16.56 1.68
N PRO A 581 -20.00 -15.57 0.85
CA PRO A 581 -19.29 -15.28 -0.39
C PRO A 581 -17.81 -14.93 -0.24
N ILE A 582 -17.09 -14.91 -1.37
CA ILE A 582 -15.68 -14.51 -1.44
C ILE A 582 -15.50 -13.05 -0.99
N ASP A 583 -14.73 -12.87 0.09
CA ASP A 583 -14.24 -11.56 0.54
C ASP A 583 -12.83 -11.29 -0.01
N LEU A 584 -12.75 -10.37 -0.97
CA LEU A 584 -11.50 -9.95 -1.60
C LEU A 584 -10.55 -9.23 -0.63
N ARG A 585 -11.07 -8.50 0.37
CA ARG A 585 -10.27 -7.78 1.38
C ARG A 585 -9.61 -8.76 2.35
N ARG A 586 -10.33 -9.83 2.73
CA ARG A 586 -9.75 -10.93 3.52
C ARG A 586 -8.69 -11.69 2.71
N THR A 587 -8.96 -11.96 1.43
CA THR A 587 -8.02 -12.61 0.47
C THR A 587 -6.69 -11.86 0.31
N LEU A 588 -6.67 -10.52 0.37
CA LEU A 588 -5.44 -9.74 0.16
C LEU A 588 -4.41 -9.94 1.28
N ALA A 589 -3.37 -10.72 1.02
CA ALA A 589 -2.19 -10.87 1.86
C ALA A 589 -1.06 -9.89 1.46
N GLY A 590 -0.27 -9.48 2.46
CA GLY A 590 1.02 -8.81 2.24
C GLY A 590 2.12 -9.81 1.84
N GLY A 591 3.38 -9.40 1.84
CA GLY A 591 4.48 -10.33 1.61
C GLY A 591 4.82 -11.21 2.83
N ARG A 592 5.74 -12.17 2.64
CA ARG A 592 6.25 -13.06 3.69
C ARG A 592 7.30 -12.31 4.53
N THR A 593 7.05 -12.10 5.83
CA THR A 593 8.07 -11.56 6.74
C THR A 593 8.14 -12.39 8.01
N GLY A 594 9.34 -12.85 8.35
CA GLY A 594 9.64 -13.48 9.63
C GLY A 594 11.01 -14.18 9.67
N PRO A 595 11.56 -14.38 10.89
CA PRO A 595 12.70 -15.25 11.12
C PRO A 595 12.35 -16.72 10.96
N LEU A 596 13.32 -17.51 10.51
CA LEU A 596 13.36 -18.98 10.58
C LEU A 596 14.44 -19.45 11.59
N VAL A 597 15.46 -18.63 11.82
CA VAL A 597 16.50 -18.83 12.85
C VAL A 597 16.69 -17.51 13.60
N LEU A 598 16.79 -17.57 14.93
CA LEU A 598 16.90 -16.40 15.81
C LEU A 598 18.32 -15.83 15.93
N GLU A 599 19.34 -16.67 15.72
CA GLU A 599 20.75 -16.28 15.76
C GLU A 599 21.59 -17.18 14.84
N ALA A 600 22.54 -16.59 14.12
CA ALA A 600 23.62 -17.30 13.45
C ALA A 600 24.92 -16.50 13.54
N ASN A 601 26.05 -17.20 13.57
CA ASN A 601 27.38 -16.62 13.53
C ASN A 601 28.17 -17.25 12.38
N MET A 602 29.02 -16.47 11.72
CA MET A 602 29.95 -16.95 10.70
C MET A 602 31.00 -17.86 11.34
N ILE A 603 31.35 -18.95 10.66
CA ILE A 603 32.42 -19.86 11.07
C ILE A 603 33.46 -19.86 9.95
N ARG A 604 34.61 -19.23 10.20
CA ARG A 604 35.70 -19.08 9.22
C ARG A 604 36.13 -20.45 8.66
N GLY A 605 36.16 -20.56 7.33
CA GLY A 605 36.48 -21.80 6.62
C GLY A 605 35.40 -22.89 6.67
N GLN A 606 34.19 -22.60 7.16
CA GLN A 606 33.08 -23.58 7.21
C GLN A 606 31.75 -23.01 6.73
N LYS A 607 31.27 -21.90 7.31
CA LYS A 607 29.90 -21.40 7.12
C LYS A 607 29.89 -19.88 7.02
N LYS A 608 29.44 -19.34 5.89
CA LYS A 608 29.23 -17.89 5.66
C LYS A 608 27.79 -17.48 5.96
N ILE A 609 27.58 -16.20 6.25
CA ILE A 609 26.26 -15.56 6.31
C ILE A 609 26.17 -14.56 5.14
N ARG A 610 25.06 -14.55 4.43
CA ARG A 610 24.81 -13.66 3.28
C ARG A 610 23.42 -13.04 3.35
N TYR A 611 23.31 -11.83 2.79
CA TYR A 611 22.06 -11.08 2.64
C TYR A 611 21.91 -10.63 1.20
N PHE A 612 20.86 -11.15 0.55
CA PHE A 612 20.49 -10.78 -0.81
C PHE A 612 19.10 -10.13 -0.83
N ASP A 613 18.92 -9.18 -1.75
CA ASP A 613 17.66 -8.47 -2.01
C ASP A 613 17.24 -8.58 -3.48
N ILE A 614 15.94 -8.77 -3.72
CA ILE A 614 15.41 -8.84 -5.10
C ILE A 614 15.30 -7.44 -5.71
N ILE A 615 15.94 -7.25 -6.87
CA ILE A 615 15.97 -5.99 -7.61
C ILE A 615 14.56 -5.60 -8.08
N SER A 616 13.92 -4.71 -7.31
CA SER A 616 12.64 -4.07 -7.67
C SER A 616 11.53 -5.09 -8.01
N LEU A 617 11.25 -6.03 -7.11
CA LEU A 617 10.35 -7.15 -7.39
C LEU A 617 8.95 -6.76 -7.88
N TYR A 618 8.26 -5.79 -7.27
CA TYR A 618 6.91 -5.42 -7.73
C TYR A 618 6.92 -4.94 -9.20
N PRO A 619 7.81 -4.03 -9.63
CA PRO A 619 8.06 -3.75 -11.04
C PRO A 619 8.33 -4.97 -11.93
N TYR A 620 9.13 -5.94 -11.48
CA TYR A 620 9.34 -7.20 -12.20
C TYR A 620 8.01 -7.95 -12.39
N ILE A 621 7.27 -8.22 -11.32
CA ILE A 621 5.98 -8.95 -11.35
C ILE A 621 4.94 -8.28 -12.28
N LEU A 622 4.97 -6.95 -12.39
CA LEU A 622 4.09 -6.17 -13.26
C LEU A 622 4.52 -6.19 -14.74
N SER A 623 5.69 -6.73 -15.08
CA SER A 623 6.28 -6.67 -16.43
C SER A 623 6.86 -7.98 -16.98
N CYS A 624 7.03 -9.02 -16.14
CA CYS A 624 7.62 -10.30 -16.52
C CYS A 624 6.68 -11.25 -17.31
N GLY A 625 5.55 -10.75 -17.81
CA GLY A 625 4.61 -11.51 -18.64
C GLY A 625 3.57 -12.33 -17.88
N LEU A 626 3.53 -12.27 -16.54
CA LEU A 626 2.47 -12.91 -15.75
C LEU A 626 1.09 -12.30 -16.07
N PRO A 627 0.03 -13.12 -16.22
CA PRO A 627 -1.28 -12.63 -16.61
C PRO A 627 -1.96 -11.90 -15.44
N PHE A 628 -2.56 -10.75 -15.72
CA PHE A 628 -3.43 -10.04 -14.78
C PHE A 628 -4.88 -10.07 -15.24
N PRO A 629 -5.86 -10.22 -14.34
CA PRO A 629 -7.28 -10.27 -14.71
C PRO A 629 -7.77 -8.95 -15.30
N THR A 630 -8.51 -9.03 -16.41
CA THR A 630 -9.15 -7.91 -17.11
C THR A 630 -10.67 -8.07 -17.11
N GLY A 631 -11.39 -6.96 -17.30
CA GLY A 631 -12.86 -6.99 -17.28
C GLY A 631 -13.44 -7.42 -15.91
N HIS A 632 -14.46 -8.29 -15.94
CA HIS A 632 -15.20 -8.78 -14.77
C HIS A 632 -15.24 -10.32 -14.75
N PRO A 633 -15.28 -10.96 -13.57
CA PRO A 633 -15.25 -12.40 -13.44
C PRO A 633 -16.65 -13.04 -13.51
N LYS A 634 -16.67 -14.34 -13.80
CA LYS A 634 -17.80 -15.24 -13.50
C LYS A 634 -17.62 -15.87 -12.13
N ILE A 635 -18.73 -16.25 -11.50
CA ILE A 635 -18.75 -16.83 -10.15
C ILE A 635 -19.44 -18.19 -10.20
N TYR A 636 -18.83 -19.18 -9.57
CA TYR A 636 -19.36 -20.52 -9.40
C TYR A 636 -19.34 -20.89 -7.92
N SER A 637 -20.24 -21.79 -7.51
CA SER A 637 -20.44 -22.21 -6.11
C SER A 637 -20.60 -23.72 -6.04
N ASN A 638 -20.14 -24.34 -4.96
CA ASN A 638 -20.16 -25.79 -4.74
C ASN A 638 -19.56 -26.56 -5.93
N VAL A 639 -18.34 -26.16 -6.32
CA VAL A 639 -17.58 -26.81 -7.40
C VAL A 639 -16.87 -28.04 -6.84
N ASP A 640 -16.69 -29.06 -7.68
CA ASP A 640 -15.94 -30.26 -7.30
C ASP A 640 -14.51 -29.90 -6.84
N PRO A 641 -13.94 -30.62 -5.85
CA PRO A 641 -12.57 -30.39 -5.42
C PRO A 641 -11.58 -30.60 -6.57
N TYR A 642 -10.65 -29.65 -6.77
CA TYR A 642 -9.57 -29.80 -7.75
C TYR A 642 -8.72 -31.04 -7.39
N LEU A 643 -8.57 -31.97 -8.33
CA LEU A 643 -7.82 -33.20 -8.12
C LEU A 643 -6.31 -32.97 -8.26
N THR A 644 -5.93 -32.06 -9.17
CA THR A 644 -4.57 -31.71 -9.54
C THR A 644 -4.38 -30.20 -9.57
N ALA A 645 -3.12 -29.76 -9.64
CA ALA A 645 -2.79 -28.34 -9.74
C ALA A 645 -3.20 -27.70 -11.08
N ASP A 646 -3.44 -28.51 -12.10
CA ASP A 646 -3.78 -28.06 -13.46
C ASP A 646 -5.30 -27.96 -13.67
N ASP A 647 -6.11 -28.53 -12.76
CA ASP A 647 -7.56 -28.30 -12.69
C ASP A 647 -7.90 -26.88 -12.16
N VAL A 648 -6.92 -26.21 -11.54
CA VAL A 648 -7.10 -24.87 -10.94
C VAL A 648 -7.12 -23.80 -12.05
N PRO A 649 -8.17 -22.96 -12.15
CA PRO A 649 -8.27 -21.98 -13.22
C PRO A 649 -7.16 -20.93 -13.17
N LEU A 650 -6.54 -20.57 -14.30
CA LEU A 650 -5.37 -19.68 -14.35
C LEU A 650 -5.56 -18.35 -13.59
N LEU A 651 -6.71 -17.71 -13.74
CA LEU A 651 -7.07 -16.44 -13.09
C LEU A 651 -8.31 -16.59 -12.20
N GLY A 652 -8.13 -17.29 -11.07
CA GLY A 652 -9.17 -17.49 -10.05
C GLY A 652 -8.88 -16.80 -8.72
N ILE A 653 -9.93 -16.44 -8.00
CA ILE A 653 -9.92 -16.27 -6.54
C ILE A 653 -10.97 -17.23 -5.97
N MET A 654 -10.60 -18.02 -4.96
CA MET A 654 -11.42 -19.14 -4.49
C MET A 654 -11.47 -19.20 -2.97
N ARG A 655 -12.61 -19.64 -2.45
CA ARG A 655 -12.82 -20.09 -1.07
C ARG A 655 -12.74 -21.61 -1.07
N VAL A 656 -11.73 -22.19 -0.44
CA VAL A 656 -11.43 -23.63 -0.50
C VAL A 656 -11.09 -24.21 0.87
N LYS A 657 -11.42 -25.48 1.10
CA LYS A 657 -10.89 -26.27 2.22
C LYS A 657 -9.65 -27.01 1.74
N ILE A 658 -8.52 -26.81 2.41
CA ILE A 658 -7.24 -27.42 2.07
C ILE A 658 -6.69 -28.25 3.23
N LEU A 659 -5.99 -29.33 2.88
CA LEU A 659 -5.17 -30.11 3.80
C LEU A 659 -3.69 -29.93 3.42
N PRO A 660 -2.89 -29.22 4.24
CA PRO A 660 -1.46 -29.10 4.02
C PRO A 660 -0.69 -30.42 4.22
N PRO A 661 0.51 -30.57 3.63
CA PRO A 661 1.43 -31.66 3.97
C PRO A 661 1.90 -31.57 5.42
N GLU A 662 2.41 -32.67 5.97
CA GLU A 662 2.75 -32.79 7.40
C GLU A 662 4.08 -32.14 7.80
N ASN A 663 5.05 -32.11 6.89
CA ASN A 663 6.47 -31.85 7.16
C ASN A 663 7.09 -30.82 6.19
N LEU A 664 6.32 -29.81 5.77
CA LEU A 664 6.80 -28.76 4.87
C LEU A 664 7.34 -27.55 5.65
N MET A 665 8.66 -27.39 5.68
CA MET A 665 9.35 -26.28 6.38
C MET A 665 8.95 -24.89 5.89
N LEU A 666 8.56 -24.76 4.62
CA LEU A 666 8.14 -23.51 4.00
C LEU A 666 6.67 -23.59 3.55
N PRO A 667 5.68 -23.36 4.43
CA PRO A 667 4.27 -23.39 4.00
C PRO A 667 3.99 -22.26 3.01
N ILE A 668 3.17 -22.53 2.01
CA ILE A 668 2.95 -21.64 0.85
C ILE A 668 1.78 -20.68 1.10
N ILE A 669 0.64 -21.23 1.52
CA ILE A 669 -0.61 -20.46 1.65
C ILE A 669 -0.55 -19.53 2.87
N PRO A 670 -0.75 -18.21 2.71
CA PRO A 670 -0.87 -17.28 3.82
C PRO A 670 -2.25 -17.36 4.49
N ILE A 671 -2.29 -17.25 5.82
CA ILE A 671 -3.52 -17.01 6.59
C ILE A 671 -3.37 -15.76 7.46
N LYS A 672 -4.50 -15.15 7.84
CA LYS A 672 -4.55 -14.09 8.86
C LYS A 672 -5.21 -14.67 10.11
N GLU A 673 -4.47 -14.72 11.21
CA GLU A 673 -4.94 -15.16 12.52
C GLU A 673 -4.42 -14.17 13.57
N ASN A 674 -5.23 -13.81 14.57
CA ASN A 674 -4.85 -12.83 15.62
C ASN A 674 -4.23 -11.53 15.07
N SER A 675 -4.80 -11.00 13.96
CA SER A 675 -4.28 -9.83 13.21
C SER A 675 -2.85 -9.97 12.66
N GLN A 676 -2.28 -11.18 12.64
CA GLN A 676 -0.97 -11.49 12.09
C GLN A 676 -1.07 -12.32 10.80
N LEU A 677 -0.21 -12.02 9.83
CA LEU A 677 -0.01 -12.87 8.65
C LEU A 677 0.91 -14.04 9.01
N LEU A 678 0.40 -15.26 8.92
CA LEU A 678 1.09 -16.52 9.24
C LEU A 678 1.11 -17.45 8.03
N PHE A 679 2.05 -18.40 8.03
CA PHE A 679 2.16 -19.47 7.04
C PHE A 679 2.23 -20.78 7.83
N VAL A 680 1.19 -21.61 7.74
CA VAL A 680 0.96 -22.74 8.67
C VAL A 680 0.60 -24.03 7.93
N LEU A 681 0.79 -25.15 8.63
CA LEU A 681 0.35 -26.49 8.22
C LEU A 681 -0.84 -27.01 9.03
N CYS A 682 -1.14 -26.39 10.17
CA CYS A 682 -2.33 -26.64 10.98
C CYS A 682 -2.81 -25.32 11.59
N LYS A 683 -4.04 -24.91 11.26
CA LYS A 683 -4.65 -23.70 11.85
C LYS A 683 -4.87 -23.87 13.35
N LYS A 684 -5.33 -25.04 13.79
CA LYS A 684 -5.57 -25.36 15.20
C LYS A 684 -4.30 -25.27 16.05
N CYS A 685 -3.15 -25.77 15.58
CA CYS A 685 -1.86 -25.54 16.23
C CYS A 685 -1.52 -24.05 16.38
N ALA A 686 -1.80 -23.24 15.35
CA ALA A 686 -1.52 -21.82 15.40
C ALA A 686 -2.37 -21.10 16.45
N GLN A 687 -3.61 -21.55 16.67
CA GLN A 687 -4.51 -21.02 17.69
C GLN A 687 -4.12 -21.49 19.10
N GLU A 688 -3.86 -22.78 19.30
CA GLU A 688 -3.49 -23.38 20.59
C GLU A 688 -2.12 -22.90 21.11
N HIS A 689 -1.16 -22.68 20.20
CA HIS A 689 0.24 -22.41 20.56
C HIS A 689 0.71 -21.01 20.12
N HIS A 690 -0.18 -20.06 19.82
CA HIS A 690 0.21 -18.70 19.43
C HIS A 690 1.04 -17.98 20.52
N ASP A 691 0.57 -18.08 21.76
CA ASP A 691 1.09 -17.31 22.90
C ASP A 691 2.13 -18.09 23.72
N ASP A 692 2.03 -19.43 23.72
CA ASP A 692 3.02 -20.36 24.28
C ASP A 692 3.61 -21.20 23.14
N ASN A 693 4.50 -20.57 22.37
CA ASN A 693 5.07 -21.12 21.14
C ASN A 693 6.48 -21.70 21.33
N VAL A 694 6.91 -22.02 22.55
CA VAL A 694 8.28 -22.50 22.83
C VAL A 694 8.27 -24.00 23.16
N GLY A 695 9.15 -24.78 22.53
CA GLY A 695 9.45 -26.15 22.93
C GLY A 695 8.61 -27.25 22.26
N LYS A 696 7.27 -27.19 22.25
CA LYS A 696 6.43 -28.29 21.72
C LYS A 696 6.34 -28.27 20.19
N ILE A 697 7.29 -28.93 19.54
CA ILE A 697 7.50 -28.86 18.08
C ILE A 697 6.57 -29.68 17.18
N SER A 698 6.08 -30.84 17.63
CA SER A 698 5.39 -31.79 16.75
C SER A 698 3.86 -31.73 16.90
N CYS A 699 3.16 -31.54 15.78
CA CYS A 699 1.70 -31.51 15.71
C CYS A 699 1.08 -32.90 16.00
N THR A 700 0.09 -32.93 16.89
CA THR A 700 -0.63 -34.15 17.28
C THR A 700 -2.06 -34.23 16.73
N HIS A 701 -2.47 -33.26 15.91
CA HIS A 701 -3.82 -33.15 15.35
C HIS A 701 -4.04 -34.10 14.16
N SER A 702 -5.28 -34.53 13.96
CA SER A 702 -5.70 -35.37 12.82
C SER A 702 -5.75 -34.57 11.51
N ASP A 703 -5.92 -35.25 10.37
CA ASP A 703 -6.03 -34.57 9.08
C ASP A 703 -7.30 -33.71 8.97
N GLU A 704 -8.40 -34.11 9.63
CA GLU A 704 -9.63 -33.32 9.72
C GLU A 704 -9.43 -32.03 10.53
N GLU A 705 -8.65 -32.09 11.61
CA GLU A 705 -8.30 -30.94 12.46
C GLU A 705 -7.23 -30.03 11.83
N ARG A 706 -6.34 -30.61 11.02
CA ARG A 706 -5.29 -29.88 10.27
C ARG A 706 -5.86 -29.20 9.04
N ALA A 707 -6.88 -29.77 8.41
CA ALA A 707 -7.54 -29.19 7.26
C ALA A 707 -8.30 -27.92 7.64
N PHE A 708 -8.03 -26.83 6.93
CA PHE A 708 -8.68 -25.54 7.19
C PHE A 708 -9.19 -24.89 5.90
N GLU A 709 -10.13 -23.99 6.11
CA GLU A 709 -10.76 -23.20 5.06
C GLU A 709 -9.98 -21.89 4.85
N VAL A 710 -9.77 -21.51 3.59
CA VAL A 710 -8.96 -20.35 3.20
C VAL A 710 -9.51 -19.66 1.95
N LEU A 711 -9.37 -18.33 1.93
CA LEU A 711 -9.55 -17.48 0.77
C LEU A 711 -8.19 -17.24 0.11
N THR A 712 -8.02 -17.73 -1.13
CA THR A 712 -6.74 -17.66 -1.85
C THR A 712 -6.95 -17.38 -3.35
N ASN A 713 -5.87 -17.15 -4.08
CA ASN A 713 -5.85 -17.04 -5.54
C ASN A 713 -5.37 -18.34 -6.19
N SER A 714 -5.66 -18.48 -7.48
CA SER A 714 -5.28 -19.63 -8.30
C SER A 714 -3.79 -19.93 -8.30
N ALA A 715 -2.94 -18.91 -8.44
CA ALA A 715 -1.49 -19.09 -8.55
C ALA A 715 -0.91 -19.72 -7.28
N GLU A 716 -1.28 -19.21 -6.10
CA GLU A 716 -0.86 -19.80 -4.83
C GLU A 716 -1.49 -21.17 -4.57
N LEU A 717 -2.75 -21.40 -4.94
CA LEU A 717 -3.37 -22.73 -4.75
C LEU A 717 -2.74 -23.79 -5.66
N SER A 718 -2.59 -23.51 -6.94
CA SER A 718 -1.96 -24.43 -7.91
C SER A 718 -0.53 -24.75 -7.47
N TYR A 719 0.27 -23.74 -7.11
CA TYR A 719 1.62 -23.97 -6.61
C TYR A 719 1.65 -24.73 -5.27
N ALA A 720 0.71 -24.49 -4.36
CA ALA A 720 0.59 -25.29 -3.13
C ALA A 720 0.24 -26.76 -3.42
N MET A 721 -0.67 -27.04 -4.35
CA MET A 721 -1.02 -28.40 -4.75
C MET A 721 0.18 -29.14 -5.37
N LYS A 722 1.00 -28.47 -6.19
CA LYS A 722 2.29 -29.01 -6.69
C LYS A 722 3.30 -29.33 -5.58
N ASN A 723 3.14 -28.79 -4.38
CA ASN A 723 3.99 -29.06 -3.20
C ASN A 723 3.23 -29.82 -2.09
N GLY A 724 2.27 -30.69 -2.46
CA GLY A 724 1.68 -31.70 -1.56
C GLY A 724 0.44 -31.28 -0.77
N TYR A 725 -0.12 -30.09 -1.02
CA TYR A 725 -1.42 -29.71 -0.47
C TYR A 725 -2.55 -30.43 -1.23
N LYS A 726 -3.62 -30.82 -0.52
CA LYS A 726 -4.83 -31.39 -1.13
C LYS A 726 -5.99 -30.41 -1.04
N CYS A 727 -6.71 -30.19 -2.15
CA CYS A 727 -8.01 -29.52 -2.11
C CYS A 727 -9.08 -30.52 -1.68
N LEU A 728 -9.82 -30.23 -0.60
CA LEU A 728 -10.89 -31.10 -0.09
C LEU A 728 -12.29 -30.63 -0.49
N LYS A 729 -12.47 -29.32 -0.73
CA LYS A 729 -13.75 -28.71 -1.11
C LYS A 729 -13.54 -27.32 -1.74
N VAL A 730 -14.30 -26.99 -2.79
CA VAL A 730 -14.38 -25.62 -3.35
C VAL A 730 -15.76 -25.06 -3.05
N TYR A 731 -15.83 -24.08 -2.16
CA TYR A 731 -17.09 -23.43 -1.78
C TYR A 731 -17.54 -22.46 -2.86
N HIS A 732 -16.62 -21.59 -3.27
CA HIS A 732 -16.84 -20.57 -4.29
C HIS A 732 -15.55 -20.37 -5.08
N GLU A 733 -15.69 -20.16 -6.38
CA GLU A 733 -14.61 -19.66 -7.24
C GLU A 733 -15.10 -18.46 -8.04
N MET A 734 -14.22 -17.48 -8.22
CA MET A 734 -14.43 -16.27 -8.99
C MET A 734 -13.36 -16.22 -10.07
N VAL A 735 -13.74 -16.55 -11.29
CA VAL A 735 -12.84 -16.83 -12.42
C VAL A 735 -12.93 -15.72 -13.46
N TYR A 736 -11.77 -15.20 -13.87
CA TYR A 736 -11.65 -14.27 -15.00
C TYR A 736 -11.30 -15.05 -16.26
N GLU A 737 -12.18 -15.01 -17.26
CA GLU A 737 -11.95 -15.63 -18.57
C GLU A 737 -10.95 -14.86 -19.43
N GLN A 738 -10.82 -13.54 -19.17
CA GLN A 738 -9.91 -12.65 -19.85
C GLN A 738 -8.79 -12.17 -18.92
N GLY A 739 -7.58 -12.07 -19.46
CA GLY A 739 -6.43 -11.49 -18.77
C GLY A 739 -5.42 -10.88 -19.73
N SER A 740 -4.43 -10.18 -19.18
CA SER A 740 -3.38 -9.50 -19.95
C SER A 740 -2.02 -9.60 -19.27
N CYS A 741 -1.05 -10.16 -19.99
CA CYS A 741 0.37 -10.24 -19.62
C CYS A 741 1.14 -8.92 -19.81
N ILE A 742 0.54 -7.94 -20.51
CA ILE A 742 1.17 -6.64 -20.83
C ILE A 742 0.50 -5.45 -20.13
N LEU A 743 -0.43 -5.68 -19.19
CA LEU A 743 -1.30 -4.65 -18.60
C LEU A 743 -0.55 -3.44 -18.03
N PHE A 744 0.63 -3.68 -17.44
CA PHE A 744 1.49 -2.65 -16.86
C PHE A 744 2.86 -2.54 -17.55
N ARG A 745 3.15 -3.39 -18.56
CA ARG A 745 4.48 -3.52 -19.17
C ARG A 745 4.99 -2.18 -19.68
N ASP A 746 4.20 -1.47 -20.49
CA ASP A 746 4.61 -0.19 -21.09
C ASP A 746 4.88 0.90 -20.03
N TYR A 747 4.12 0.92 -18.93
CA TYR A 747 4.36 1.83 -17.80
C TYR A 747 5.68 1.50 -17.11
N ILE A 748 5.92 0.22 -16.78
CA ILE A 748 7.16 -0.22 -16.14
C ILE A 748 8.36 0.06 -17.04
N MET A 749 8.27 -0.27 -18.33
CA MET A 749 9.35 -0.07 -19.30
C MET A 749 9.69 1.40 -19.51
N ALA A 750 8.69 2.30 -19.52
CA ALA A 750 8.92 3.74 -19.62
C ALA A 750 9.74 4.29 -18.44
N PHE A 751 9.43 3.92 -17.20
CA PHE A 751 10.21 4.36 -16.03
C PHE A 751 11.50 3.55 -15.82
N LEU A 752 11.56 2.29 -16.23
CA LEU A 752 12.79 1.49 -16.21
C LEU A 752 13.86 2.11 -17.10
N LYS A 753 13.48 2.49 -18.34
CA LYS A 753 14.39 3.18 -19.27
C LYS A 753 15.01 4.42 -18.63
N ILE A 754 14.18 5.30 -18.05
CA ILE A 754 14.68 6.54 -17.41
C ILE A 754 15.54 6.22 -16.18
N LYS A 755 15.17 5.23 -15.35
CA LYS A 755 16.00 4.78 -14.22
C LYS A 755 17.40 4.33 -14.68
N VAL A 756 17.47 3.62 -15.81
CA VAL A 756 18.72 3.07 -16.39
C VAL A 756 19.56 4.17 -17.03
N GLU A 757 18.98 5.02 -17.88
CA GLU A 757 19.68 6.15 -18.50
C GLU A 757 20.12 7.21 -17.46
N ALA A 758 19.40 7.36 -16.34
CA ALA A 758 19.78 8.24 -15.23
C ALA A 758 20.71 7.59 -14.20
N SER A 759 21.09 6.33 -14.41
CA SER A 759 22.16 5.68 -13.65
C SER A 759 23.47 5.83 -14.42
N GLU A 760 24.59 5.77 -13.71
CA GLU A 760 25.93 5.63 -14.27
C GLU A 760 26.36 4.18 -14.04
N PRO A 761 26.21 3.28 -15.03
CA PRO A 761 26.73 1.93 -14.92
C PRO A 761 28.26 1.98 -14.97
N SER A 762 28.92 1.04 -14.28
CA SER A 762 30.39 0.91 -14.32
C SER A 762 30.88 0.35 -15.65
N PHE A 763 30.79 1.15 -16.72
CA PHE A 763 31.42 0.81 -17.99
C PHE A 763 32.94 0.90 -17.84
N THR A 764 33.62 -0.23 -17.93
CA THR A 764 35.09 -0.33 -18.03
C THR A 764 35.60 0.24 -19.35
N ASP A 765 34.79 0.13 -20.41
CA ASP A 765 35.14 0.36 -21.80
C ASP A 765 33.86 0.47 -22.66
N GLU A 766 34.02 0.66 -23.98
CA GLU A 766 32.90 0.75 -24.92
C GLU A 766 32.31 -0.62 -25.32
N GLU A 767 32.90 -1.75 -24.88
CA GLU A 767 32.40 -3.10 -25.14
C GLU A 767 31.37 -3.48 -24.06
N SER A 768 31.72 -3.35 -22.78
CA SER A 768 30.77 -3.50 -21.65
C SER A 768 29.56 -2.57 -21.76
N LYS A 769 29.74 -1.36 -22.30
CA LYS A 769 28.65 -0.43 -22.64
C LYS A 769 27.72 -0.95 -23.74
N ARG A 770 28.25 -1.65 -24.75
CA ARG A 770 27.44 -2.29 -25.81
C ARG A 770 26.72 -3.50 -25.27
N GLU A 771 27.40 -4.38 -24.54
CA GLU A 771 26.81 -5.57 -23.93
C GLU A 771 25.66 -5.19 -23.00
N PHE A 772 25.80 -4.14 -22.18
CA PHE A 772 24.74 -3.61 -21.35
C PHE A 772 23.51 -3.15 -22.16
N VAL A 773 23.72 -2.39 -23.24
CA VAL A 773 22.63 -1.91 -24.11
C VAL A 773 21.97 -3.08 -24.86
N GLU A 774 22.75 -4.06 -25.33
CA GLU A 774 22.25 -5.26 -25.98
C GLU A 774 21.50 -6.18 -25.02
N LEU A 775 21.93 -6.31 -23.77
CA LEU A 775 21.23 -7.04 -22.71
C LEU A 775 19.84 -6.44 -22.46
N TYR A 776 19.75 -5.13 -22.24
CA TYR A 776 18.45 -4.45 -22.04
C TYR A 776 17.55 -4.51 -23.29
N LYS A 777 18.13 -4.51 -24.49
CA LYS A 777 17.39 -4.72 -25.74
C LYS A 777 16.90 -6.17 -25.88
N LYS A 778 17.73 -7.16 -25.57
CA LYS A 778 17.40 -8.60 -25.64
C LYS A 778 16.33 -9.00 -24.62
N VAL A 779 16.48 -8.56 -23.37
CA VAL A 779 15.60 -8.96 -22.25
C VAL A 779 14.29 -8.17 -22.25
N TYR A 780 14.34 -6.86 -22.46
CA TYR A 780 13.17 -5.98 -22.27
C TYR A 780 12.59 -5.42 -23.57
N ASN A 781 13.27 -5.57 -24.70
CA ASN A 781 13.03 -4.79 -25.93
C ASN A 781 13.17 -3.27 -25.69
N LEU A 782 14.09 -2.87 -24.79
CA LEU A 782 14.38 -1.47 -24.50
C LEU A 782 15.59 -0.98 -25.29
N THR A 783 15.39 0.06 -26.09
CA THR A 783 16.52 0.81 -26.69
C THR A 783 17.00 1.84 -25.66
N ILE A 784 18.12 1.54 -25.00
CA ILE A 784 18.84 2.42 -24.08
C ILE A 784 19.81 3.30 -24.86
N ASP A 785 19.82 4.60 -24.59
CA ASP A 785 20.79 5.55 -25.15
C ASP A 785 22.03 5.59 -24.24
N GLY A 786 23.05 4.81 -24.61
CA GLY A 786 24.28 4.66 -23.82
C GLY A 786 25.06 5.97 -23.62
N ASP A 787 24.85 7.00 -24.43
CA ASP A 787 25.50 8.31 -24.26
C ASP A 787 24.76 9.20 -23.25
N LYS A 788 23.51 8.85 -22.91
CA LYS A 788 22.74 9.44 -21.82
C LYS A 788 22.96 8.76 -20.47
N CYS A 789 23.43 7.51 -20.44
CA CYS A 789 23.78 6.75 -19.22
C CYS A 789 24.83 7.48 -18.38
N LYS A 790 24.35 8.41 -17.54
CA LYS A 790 25.12 9.30 -16.67
C LYS A 790 24.32 9.53 -15.41
N LEU A 791 25.00 9.73 -14.28
CA LEU A 791 24.34 9.87 -13.00
C LEU A 791 23.46 11.12 -12.96
N ASN A 792 22.15 10.94 -13.02
CA ASN A 792 21.15 11.96 -12.74
C ASN A 792 20.34 11.51 -11.53
N ASN A 793 20.73 12.01 -10.36
CA ASN A 793 20.11 11.64 -9.09
C ASN A 793 18.58 11.89 -9.09
N GLY A 794 18.11 12.91 -9.80
CA GLY A 794 16.72 13.34 -9.81
C GLY A 794 15.84 12.45 -10.67
N GLU A 795 16.29 12.15 -11.88
CA GLU A 795 15.59 11.24 -12.80
C GLU A 795 15.60 9.80 -12.29
N ARG A 796 16.72 9.33 -11.72
CA ARG A 796 16.85 8.02 -11.07
C ARG A 796 15.91 7.91 -9.87
N TYR A 797 15.87 8.95 -9.02
CA TYR A 797 14.97 9.03 -7.86
C TYR A 797 13.50 8.98 -8.27
N ILE A 798 13.08 9.85 -9.19
CA ILE A 798 11.70 9.90 -9.68
C ILE A 798 11.30 8.56 -10.28
N SER A 799 12.15 7.97 -11.12
CA SER A 799 11.83 6.71 -11.80
C SER A 799 11.69 5.53 -10.83
N LYS A 800 12.62 5.35 -9.88
CA LYS A 800 12.51 4.34 -8.80
C LYS A 800 11.22 4.55 -7.98
N LEU A 801 10.84 5.80 -7.74
CA LEU A 801 9.66 6.17 -6.95
C LEU A 801 8.34 5.84 -7.68
N PHE A 802 8.22 6.13 -8.98
CA PHE A 802 7.02 5.85 -9.77
C PHE A 802 6.84 4.36 -10.12
N LEU A 803 7.95 3.62 -10.31
CA LEU A 803 7.95 2.15 -10.47
C LEU A 803 7.27 1.45 -9.27
N ASN A 804 7.64 1.84 -8.05
CA ASN A 804 7.17 1.17 -6.83
C ASN A 804 5.79 1.65 -6.32
N SER A 805 5.24 2.74 -6.86
CA SER A 805 4.06 3.41 -6.29
C SER A 805 2.72 3.13 -6.97
N LEU A 806 2.71 2.48 -8.15
CA LEU A 806 1.47 2.26 -8.91
C LEU A 806 0.57 1.19 -8.29
N TRP A 807 1.10 -0.02 -8.04
CA TRP A 807 0.28 -1.19 -7.67
C TRP A 807 -0.49 -0.97 -6.36
N GLY A 808 0.16 -0.36 -5.35
CA GLY A 808 -0.44 -0.08 -4.05
C GLY A 808 -1.58 0.94 -4.08
N ARG A 809 -1.82 1.62 -5.22
CA ARG A 809 -3.04 2.41 -5.41
C ARG A 809 -4.27 1.52 -5.59
N PHE A 810 -4.13 0.38 -6.27
CA PHE A 810 -5.25 -0.51 -6.58
C PHE A 810 -5.82 -1.22 -5.34
N SER A 811 -5.05 -1.34 -4.27
CA SER A 811 -5.44 -1.94 -2.99
C SER A 811 -6.05 -0.97 -1.98
N LEU A 812 -6.19 0.33 -2.29
CA LEU A 812 -6.81 1.28 -1.36
C LEU A 812 -8.27 0.89 -1.06
N PHE A 813 -8.67 1.00 0.20
CA PHE A 813 -10.07 0.87 0.63
C PHE A 813 -10.81 2.16 0.33
N ALA A 814 -11.99 2.08 -0.28
CA ALA A 814 -12.79 3.25 -0.65
C ALA A 814 -13.61 3.81 0.53
N SER A 815 -14.12 2.94 1.41
CA SER A 815 -14.92 3.32 2.59
C SER A 815 -14.02 3.61 3.81
N GLN A 816 -13.19 4.65 3.73
CA GLN A 816 -12.37 5.10 4.86
C GLN A 816 -13.17 6.00 5.81
N ASN A 817 -12.74 6.10 7.06
CA ASN A 817 -13.22 7.14 7.97
C ASN A 817 -12.79 8.50 7.39
N GLU A 818 -13.76 9.29 6.98
CA GLU A 818 -13.57 10.66 6.51
C GLU A 818 -13.49 11.61 7.71
N LYS A 819 -12.66 12.63 7.57
CA LYS A 819 -12.50 13.67 8.58
C LYS A 819 -12.47 15.03 7.90
N ASN A 820 -13.46 15.88 8.20
CA ASN A 820 -13.72 17.13 7.50
C ASN A 820 -14.00 18.27 8.48
N LEU A 821 -13.70 19.49 8.05
CA LEU A 821 -14.22 20.70 8.70
C LEU A 821 -15.52 21.09 8.01
N VAL A 822 -16.57 21.33 8.80
CA VAL A 822 -17.91 21.68 8.34
C VAL A 822 -18.45 22.86 9.16
N THR A 823 -19.32 23.65 8.54
CA THR A 823 -20.11 24.66 9.24
C THR A 823 -21.15 24.03 10.16
N GLU A 824 -21.72 24.83 11.06
CA GLU A 824 -22.83 24.39 11.92
C GLU A 824 -24.06 23.93 11.10
N GLU A 825 -24.34 24.59 9.97
CA GLU A 825 -25.43 24.21 9.05
C GLU A 825 -25.15 22.86 8.39
N GLU A 826 -23.96 22.67 7.79
CA GLU A 826 -23.54 21.39 7.20
C GLU A 826 -23.50 20.25 8.24
N PHE A 827 -23.15 20.52 9.50
CA PHE A 827 -23.19 19.51 10.56
C PHE A 827 -24.62 19.05 10.87
N LEU A 828 -25.59 19.97 10.90
CA LEU A 828 -27.00 19.65 11.05
C LEU A 828 -27.56 18.90 9.83
N GLU A 829 -27.10 19.19 8.62
CA GLU A 829 -27.43 18.40 7.43
C GLU A 829 -26.87 16.97 7.54
N MET A 830 -25.62 16.80 7.96
CA MET A 830 -24.99 15.49 8.12
C MET A 830 -25.66 14.62 9.19
N LEU A 831 -26.17 15.21 10.27
CA LEU A 831 -26.99 14.50 11.27
C LEU A 831 -28.29 13.92 10.69
N ASN A 832 -28.72 14.37 9.50
CA ASN A 832 -29.88 13.86 8.78
C ASN A 832 -29.52 13.00 7.54
N ASP A 833 -28.23 12.86 7.20
CA ASP A 833 -27.77 12.05 6.05
C ASP A 833 -27.70 10.57 6.44
N LYS A 834 -28.69 9.80 5.99
CA LYS A 834 -28.83 8.36 6.24
C LYS A 834 -27.73 7.49 5.63
N THR A 835 -26.84 8.07 4.83
CA THR A 835 -25.66 7.36 4.27
C THR A 835 -24.43 7.46 5.17
N ILE A 836 -24.51 8.22 6.26
CA ILE A 836 -23.41 8.49 7.20
C ILE A 836 -23.62 7.71 8.51
N PHE A 837 -22.59 6.97 8.92
CA PHE A 837 -22.49 6.25 10.18
C PHE A 837 -21.32 6.81 11.00
N ASP A 838 -21.28 6.51 12.30
CA ASP A 838 -20.19 6.87 13.23
C ASP A 838 -19.82 8.36 13.20
N LEU A 839 -20.83 9.24 13.11
CA LEU A 839 -20.65 10.70 13.06
C LEU A 839 -20.30 11.25 14.45
N GLU A 840 -19.03 11.60 14.64
CA GLU A 840 -18.55 12.35 15.80
C GLU A 840 -18.23 13.79 15.39
N GLY A 841 -18.72 14.78 16.16
CA GLY A 841 -18.43 16.19 15.92
C GLY A 841 -17.89 16.89 17.16
N TYR A 842 -16.79 17.63 17.03
CA TYR A 842 -16.33 18.56 18.07
C TYR A 842 -16.06 19.95 17.52
N LYS A 843 -16.45 20.96 18.31
CA LYS A 843 -16.37 22.36 17.94
C LYS A 843 -14.92 22.83 17.93
N THR A 844 -14.43 23.31 16.78
CA THR A 844 -13.04 23.78 16.61
C THR A 844 -12.93 25.31 16.62
N SER A 845 -14.02 26.00 16.29
CA SER A 845 -14.20 27.45 16.43
C SER A 845 -15.69 27.76 16.62
N ASP A 846 -16.05 29.03 16.83
CA ASP A 846 -17.43 29.44 17.11
C ASP A 846 -18.49 28.97 16.09
N LYS A 847 -18.10 28.72 14.84
CA LYS A 847 -19.01 28.33 13.73
C LYS A 847 -18.58 27.09 12.94
N ILE A 848 -17.48 26.43 13.32
CA ILE A 848 -16.90 25.32 12.56
C ILE A 848 -16.64 24.13 13.47
N TYR A 849 -17.13 22.99 13.02
CA TYR A 849 -16.99 21.68 13.64
C TYR A 849 -15.99 20.85 12.85
N MET A 850 -15.12 20.13 13.55
CA MET A 850 -14.41 19.01 12.97
C MET A 850 -15.27 17.78 13.16
N VAL A 851 -15.60 17.12 12.06
CA VAL A 851 -16.38 15.89 12.04
C VAL A 851 -15.53 14.71 11.60
N ASN A 852 -15.57 13.63 12.37
CA ASN A 852 -15.16 12.30 11.92
C ASN A 852 -16.45 11.56 11.52
N TYR A 853 -16.45 10.82 10.42
CA TYR A 853 -17.57 9.97 10.05
C TYR A 853 -17.17 8.87 9.06
N LYS A 854 -18.04 7.88 8.90
CA LYS A 854 -17.90 6.83 7.89
C LYS A 854 -19.13 6.86 6.98
N LYS A 855 -18.97 6.55 5.70
CA LYS A 855 -20.12 6.35 4.80
C LYS A 855 -20.43 4.86 4.68
N ASP A 856 -21.70 4.52 4.52
CA ASP A 856 -22.08 3.14 4.19
C ASP A 856 -21.33 2.69 2.93
N ILE A 857 -20.68 1.55 3.02
CA ILE A 857 -20.02 0.87 1.91
C ILE A 857 -20.97 0.62 0.71
N ASN A 858 -22.30 0.54 0.93
CA ASN A 858 -23.32 0.53 -0.13
C ASN A 858 -23.32 1.81 -0.99
N HIS A 859 -23.03 2.94 -0.35
CA HIS A 859 -23.12 4.28 -0.93
C HIS A 859 -21.74 4.84 -1.35
N VAL A 860 -20.67 4.06 -1.17
CA VAL A 860 -19.31 4.41 -1.62
C VAL A 860 -19.00 3.74 -2.95
N GLN A 861 -19.01 4.51 -4.04
CA GLN A 861 -18.49 4.05 -5.32
C GLN A 861 -16.96 4.11 -5.35
N ALA A 862 -16.32 2.95 -5.32
CA ALA A 862 -14.88 2.82 -5.47
C ALA A 862 -14.44 3.30 -6.86
N SER A 863 -13.46 4.22 -6.92
CA SER A 863 -12.94 4.76 -8.19
C SER A 863 -11.41 4.69 -8.24
N ASN A 864 -10.88 4.22 -9.37
CA ASN A 864 -9.44 4.04 -9.60
C ASN A 864 -8.77 3.03 -8.63
N VAL A 865 -9.51 2.00 -8.24
CA VAL A 865 -9.04 0.86 -7.44
C VAL A 865 -9.56 -0.44 -8.04
N ASN A 866 -8.81 -1.54 -7.85
CA ASN A 866 -9.21 -2.90 -8.21
C ASN A 866 -8.36 -3.85 -7.37
N ILE A 867 -8.94 -4.35 -6.28
CA ILE A 867 -8.21 -5.18 -5.31
C ILE A 867 -7.71 -6.50 -5.91
N THR A 868 -8.42 -7.06 -6.89
CA THR A 868 -8.03 -8.32 -7.56
C THR A 868 -6.64 -8.20 -8.19
N LEU A 869 -6.33 -7.09 -8.88
CA LEU A 869 -4.99 -6.83 -9.41
C LEU A 869 -3.92 -6.84 -8.31
N SER A 870 -4.23 -6.32 -7.12
CA SER A 870 -3.31 -6.32 -5.97
C SER A 870 -3.13 -7.70 -5.34
N ILE A 871 -4.19 -8.54 -5.31
CA ILE A 871 -4.13 -9.93 -4.83
C ILE A 871 -3.15 -10.74 -5.69
N PHE A 872 -3.29 -10.69 -7.02
CA PHE A 872 -2.35 -11.34 -7.94
C PHE A 872 -0.94 -10.74 -7.83
N THR A 873 -0.81 -9.41 -7.74
CA THR A 873 0.50 -8.74 -7.59
C THR A 873 1.27 -9.26 -6.36
N THR A 874 0.63 -9.34 -5.19
CA THR A 874 1.34 -9.81 -3.97
C THR A 874 1.52 -11.33 -3.95
N ALA A 875 0.61 -12.10 -4.54
CA ALA A 875 0.74 -13.55 -4.68
C ALA A 875 1.93 -13.94 -5.55
N TYR A 876 2.02 -13.40 -6.77
CA TYR A 876 3.15 -13.63 -7.66
C TYR A 876 4.47 -13.17 -7.04
N ALA A 877 4.49 -12.04 -6.32
CA ALA A 877 5.68 -11.60 -5.59
C ALA A 877 6.08 -12.56 -4.45
N ARG A 878 5.12 -13.14 -3.71
CA ARG A 878 5.42 -14.19 -2.70
C ARG A 878 5.98 -15.45 -3.35
N LEU A 879 5.40 -15.91 -4.46
CA LEU A 879 5.87 -17.09 -5.19
C LEU A 879 7.27 -16.90 -5.81
N HIS A 880 7.58 -15.70 -6.30
CA HIS A 880 8.92 -15.39 -6.84
C HIS A 880 10.00 -15.38 -5.75
N LEU A 881 9.74 -14.80 -4.57
CA LEU A 881 10.62 -14.96 -3.42
C LEU A 881 10.73 -16.44 -2.98
N TYR A 882 9.61 -17.16 -3.00
CA TYR A 882 9.59 -18.59 -2.65
C TYR A 882 10.49 -19.43 -3.57
N LYS A 883 10.67 -19.06 -4.85
CA LYS A 883 11.64 -19.71 -5.76
C LYS A 883 13.06 -19.70 -5.15
N TYR A 884 13.56 -18.53 -4.75
CA TYR A 884 14.88 -18.40 -4.15
C TYR A 884 14.97 -19.06 -2.77
N MET A 885 13.93 -18.93 -1.94
CA MET A 885 13.86 -19.67 -0.67
C MET A 885 13.94 -21.19 -0.89
N LYS A 886 13.24 -21.73 -1.91
CA LYS A 886 13.28 -23.15 -2.23
C LYS A 886 14.67 -23.58 -2.74
N LYS A 887 15.34 -22.78 -3.59
CA LYS A 887 16.73 -23.03 -4.03
C LYS A 887 17.65 -23.17 -2.81
N VAL A 888 17.70 -22.16 -1.94
CA VAL A 888 18.54 -22.16 -0.72
C VAL A 888 18.19 -23.28 0.26
N HIS A 889 16.90 -23.60 0.43
CA HIS A 889 16.47 -24.65 1.36
C HIS A 889 16.81 -26.07 0.90
N LEU A 890 16.92 -26.29 -0.42
CA LEU A 890 17.26 -27.59 -1.01
C LEU A 890 18.77 -27.80 -1.20
N THR A 891 19.58 -26.73 -1.19
CA THR A 891 21.04 -26.83 -1.24
C THR A 891 21.59 -27.41 0.07
N GLU A 892 22.52 -28.37 -0.04
CA GLU A 892 23.14 -28.99 1.13
C GLU A 892 23.98 -27.97 1.93
N GLY A 893 24.06 -28.16 3.25
CA GLY A 893 24.75 -27.25 4.17
C GLY A 893 24.14 -25.85 4.33
N CYS A 894 23.12 -25.50 3.53
CA CYS A 894 22.48 -24.19 3.55
C CYS A 894 21.33 -24.11 4.56
N GLU A 895 21.11 -22.91 5.12
CA GLU A 895 20.04 -22.66 6.08
C GLU A 895 19.54 -21.21 5.99
N ILE A 896 18.24 -21.04 5.73
CA ILE A 896 17.58 -19.73 5.70
C ILE A 896 17.44 -19.21 7.13
N LEU A 897 17.93 -18.00 7.38
CA LEU A 897 17.81 -17.33 8.67
C LEU A 897 16.55 -16.47 8.76
N TYR A 898 16.27 -15.68 7.71
CA TYR A 898 15.27 -14.64 7.75
C TYR A 898 14.74 -14.30 6.35
N SER A 899 13.46 -13.93 6.27
CA SER A 899 12.87 -13.33 5.07
C SER A 899 12.13 -12.03 5.40
N ASP A 900 12.36 -10.97 4.62
CA ASP A 900 11.47 -9.80 4.56
C ASP A 900 10.88 -9.60 3.16
N THR A 901 9.81 -8.84 3.13
CA THR A 901 9.10 -8.33 1.95
C THR A 901 8.62 -6.91 2.21
N GLY A 902 9.38 -6.19 3.05
CA GLY A 902 9.11 -4.84 3.50
C GLY A 902 9.61 -3.80 2.52
N ASP A 903 10.75 -3.20 2.85
CA ASP A 903 11.38 -2.20 2.00
C ASP A 903 11.99 -2.86 0.75
N TYR A 904 12.44 -4.11 0.91
CA TYR A 904 12.97 -5.00 -0.12
C TYR A 904 12.46 -6.43 0.10
N TYR A 905 12.57 -7.27 -0.93
CA TYR A 905 12.29 -8.71 -0.85
C TYR A 905 13.61 -9.41 -0.53
N SER A 906 13.79 -9.64 0.76
CA SER A 906 15.05 -9.86 1.46
C SER A 906 15.18 -11.30 1.89
N LEU A 907 16.36 -11.89 1.67
CA LEU A 907 16.70 -13.23 2.13
C LEU A 907 18.06 -13.21 2.85
N PHE A 908 18.04 -13.53 4.14
CA PHE A 908 19.23 -13.87 4.90
C PHE A 908 19.35 -15.38 4.97
N PHE A 909 20.52 -15.90 4.64
CA PHE A 909 20.81 -17.32 4.72
C PHE A 909 22.28 -17.55 5.07
N THR A 910 22.58 -18.81 5.31
CA THR A 910 23.92 -19.32 5.50
C THR A 910 24.19 -20.43 4.53
N HIS A 911 25.46 -20.59 4.16
CA HIS A 911 25.91 -21.57 3.18
C HIS A 911 27.34 -22.06 3.49
N PRO A 912 27.77 -23.22 2.95
CA PRO A 912 29.15 -23.69 3.06
C PRO A 912 30.14 -22.67 2.49
N TRP A 913 31.37 -22.64 3.03
CA TRP A 913 32.35 -21.59 2.73
C TRP A 913 32.59 -21.34 1.22
N ASP A 914 32.57 -22.40 0.42
CA ASP A 914 32.91 -22.40 -1.01
C ASP A 914 31.71 -22.67 -1.94
N GLU A 915 30.49 -22.83 -1.39
CA GLU A 915 29.28 -23.13 -2.17
C GLU A 915 28.18 -22.11 -1.84
N ASN A 916 28.03 -21.06 -2.66
CA ASN A 916 26.93 -20.11 -2.52
C ASN A 916 25.75 -20.51 -3.45
N PRO A 917 24.56 -20.85 -2.92
CA PRO A 917 23.40 -21.19 -3.75
C PRO A 917 22.87 -20.04 -4.64
N LEU A 918 23.26 -18.80 -4.35
CA LEU A 918 22.79 -17.59 -5.05
C LEU A 918 23.96 -16.75 -5.62
N ASP A 919 25.04 -17.37 -6.08
CA ASP A 919 26.26 -16.70 -6.57
C ASP A 919 26.13 -15.91 -7.90
N GLU A 920 24.89 -15.58 -8.28
CA GLU A 920 24.56 -14.76 -9.45
C GLU A 920 24.26 -13.34 -8.97
N ASP A 921 25.22 -12.43 -9.11
CA ASP A 921 25.09 -11.05 -8.63
C ASP A 921 24.27 -10.21 -9.64
N GLY A 922 22.95 -10.21 -9.47
CA GLY A 922 21.98 -9.80 -10.47
C GLY A 922 22.09 -8.35 -10.95
N GLN A 923 21.66 -8.12 -12.20
CA GLN A 923 21.67 -6.82 -12.87
C GLN A 923 20.29 -6.38 -13.37
N LEU A 924 19.33 -7.32 -13.43
CA LEU A 924 18.03 -7.17 -14.06
C LEU A 924 16.90 -7.14 -13.01
N LEU A 925 15.73 -6.62 -13.39
CA LEU A 925 14.54 -6.67 -12.54
C LEU A 925 14.20 -8.12 -12.18
N GLY A 926 13.97 -8.37 -10.89
CA GLY A 926 13.56 -9.69 -10.39
C GLY A 926 14.70 -10.61 -9.96
N GLU A 927 15.96 -10.27 -10.25
CA GLU A 927 17.14 -11.03 -9.82
C GLU A 927 17.55 -10.69 -8.38
N MET A 928 18.37 -11.55 -7.77
CA MET A 928 18.93 -11.37 -6.43
C MET A 928 20.23 -10.55 -6.51
N LEU A 929 20.42 -9.63 -5.58
CA LEU A 929 21.61 -8.76 -5.46
C LEU A 929 22.18 -8.88 -4.05
N GLU A 930 23.48 -9.09 -3.88
CA GLU A 930 24.09 -9.04 -2.54
C GLU A 930 24.12 -7.59 -2.02
N GLU A 931 23.59 -7.33 -0.82
CA GLU A 931 23.51 -5.97 -0.25
C GLU A 931 24.83 -5.53 0.41
N TYR A 932 25.55 -6.46 1.04
CA TYR A 932 26.79 -6.18 1.81
C TYR A 932 28.07 -6.69 1.12
N ARG A 933 28.18 -6.54 -0.21
CA ARG A 933 29.29 -7.08 -1.04
C ARG A 933 30.71 -6.87 -0.49
N ASN A 934 30.96 -5.77 0.21
CA ASN A 934 32.31 -5.42 0.69
C ASN A 934 32.59 -5.88 2.13
N PHE A 935 31.61 -6.54 2.77
CA PHE A 935 31.66 -6.98 4.17
C PHE A 935 31.29 -8.46 4.33
N ASP A 936 31.90 -9.13 5.29
CA ASP A 936 31.39 -10.40 5.80
C ASP A 936 30.49 -10.14 7.02
N ILE A 937 29.29 -10.73 7.00
CA ILE A 937 28.36 -10.69 8.14
C ILE A 937 28.85 -11.69 9.19
N LEU A 938 29.50 -11.18 10.24
CA LEU A 938 30.07 -11.99 11.32
C LEU A 938 28.98 -12.62 12.21
N SER A 939 27.94 -11.84 12.51
CA SER A 939 26.87 -12.23 13.43
C SER A 939 25.53 -11.67 12.96
N PHE A 940 24.50 -12.52 13.00
CA PHE A 940 23.10 -12.19 12.73
C PHE A 940 22.28 -12.57 13.96
N ILE A 941 21.55 -11.60 14.54
CA ILE A 941 20.59 -11.86 15.62
C ILE A 941 19.26 -11.16 15.29
N THR A 942 18.15 -11.85 15.52
CA THR A 942 16.81 -11.29 15.29
C THR A 942 15.88 -11.48 16.50
N GLY A 943 15.35 -10.35 16.96
CA GLY A 943 14.33 -10.31 18.00
C GLY A 943 12.91 -10.56 17.48
N GLY A 944 12.72 -10.78 16.17
CA GLY A 944 11.41 -10.97 15.54
C GLY A 944 11.25 -10.33 14.17
N ALA A 945 10.01 -10.23 13.70
CA ALA A 945 9.72 -9.63 12.39
C ALA A 945 10.06 -8.12 12.35
N LYS A 946 10.92 -7.70 11.41
CA LYS A 946 11.46 -6.34 11.21
C LYS A 946 12.30 -5.83 12.39
N VAL A 947 12.98 -6.76 13.07
CA VAL A 947 13.84 -6.54 14.24
C VAL A 947 15.09 -7.41 14.11
N TYR A 948 16.22 -6.84 13.70
CA TYR A 948 17.51 -7.55 13.63
C TYR A 948 18.72 -6.65 13.89
N PHE A 949 19.81 -7.29 14.32
CA PHE A 949 21.12 -6.74 14.61
C PHE A 949 22.18 -7.52 13.82
N LEU A 950 23.08 -6.82 13.14
CA LEU A 950 24.20 -7.39 12.40
C LEU A 950 25.53 -6.85 12.90
N GLU A 951 26.57 -7.70 12.89
CA GLU A 951 27.97 -7.30 13.00
C GLU A 951 28.66 -7.55 11.66
N LEU A 952 29.30 -6.53 11.11
CA LEU A 952 29.98 -6.54 9.81
C LEU A 952 31.47 -6.34 10.01
N ALA A 953 32.30 -7.11 9.32
CA ALA A 953 33.72 -6.85 9.12
C ALA A 953 33.99 -6.61 7.64
N GLU A 954 34.96 -5.77 7.30
CA GLU A 954 35.46 -5.71 5.91
C GLU A 954 35.95 -7.10 5.49
N LYS A 955 35.78 -7.47 4.22
CA LYS A 955 36.22 -8.78 3.71
C LYS A 955 37.66 -9.11 4.15
N GLU A 956 37.87 -10.37 4.52
CA GLU A 956 39.11 -10.93 5.08
C GLU A 956 39.50 -10.46 6.50
N GLN A 957 38.90 -9.41 7.05
CA GLN A 957 39.19 -8.91 8.42
C GLN A 957 38.38 -9.64 9.51
N GLU A 958 38.88 -9.58 10.76
CA GLU A 958 38.24 -10.20 11.95
C GLU A 958 37.56 -9.19 12.88
N ASP A 959 38.00 -7.94 12.86
CA ASP A 959 37.45 -6.89 13.71
C ASP A 959 36.12 -6.36 13.16
N VAL A 960 35.16 -6.10 14.06
CA VAL A 960 33.87 -5.50 13.71
C VAL A 960 34.09 -4.06 13.21
N ALA A 961 33.87 -3.84 11.91
CA ALA A 961 33.97 -2.54 11.27
C ALA A 961 32.68 -1.72 11.46
N GLU A 962 31.51 -2.35 11.34
CA GLU A 962 30.20 -1.69 11.46
C GLU A 962 29.17 -2.60 12.15
N THR A 963 28.18 -1.99 12.82
CA THR A 963 27.00 -2.69 13.34
C THR A 963 25.72 -2.09 12.78
N VAL A 964 24.81 -2.95 12.32
CA VAL A 964 23.55 -2.54 11.68
C VAL A 964 22.38 -2.88 12.58
N ILE A 965 21.53 -1.88 12.83
CA ILE A 965 20.34 -2.00 13.67
C ILE A 965 19.09 -1.72 12.84
N LYS A 966 18.26 -2.75 12.59
CA LYS A 966 16.95 -2.60 11.97
C LYS A 966 15.86 -2.82 13.02
N ILE A 967 15.14 -1.77 13.40
CA ILE A 967 13.94 -1.85 14.26
C ILE A 967 12.82 -0.99 13.67
N ARG A 968 11.62 -1.58 13.53
CA ARG A 968 10.43 -0.82 13.10
C ARG A 968 9.90 0.09 14.22
N GLY A 969 9.78 1.38 13.93
CA GLY A 969 9.00 2.33 14.75
C GLY A 969 9.74 2.95 15.95
N ILE A 970 11.04 2.68 16.10
CA ILE A 970 11.94 3.39 17.01
C ILE A 970 12.90 4.24 16.15
N THR A 971 13.06 5.52 16.48
CA THR A 971 14.09 6.35 15.85
C THR A 971 15.42 6.03 16.51
N VAL A 972 16.34 5.42 15.77
CA VAL A 972 17.70 5.15 16.24
C VAL A 972 18.47 6.49 16.29
N ASN A 973 18.67 6.98 17.51
CA ASN A 973 19.56 8.10 17.85
C ASN A 973 20.66 7.57 18.79
N ASN A 974 21.65 8.37 19.14
CA ASN A 974 22.77 7.89 19.97
C ASN A 974 22.34 7.30 21.34
N GLU A 975 21.32 7.85 22.00
CA GLU A 975 20.83 7.27 23.28
C GLU A 975 20.08 5.94 23.06
N ALA A 976 19.42 5.77 21.91
CA ALA A 976 18.86 4.51 21.49
C ALA A 976 19.96 3.50 21.11
N GLU A 977 20.96 3.90 20.33
CA GLU A 977 22.13 3.06 19.96
C GLU A 977 22.85 2.52 21.21
N GLU A 978 23.04 3.33 22.25
CA GLU A 978 23.65 2.92 23.52
C GLU A 978 22.82 1.87 24.29
N LYS A 979 21.49 1.83 24.08
CA LYS A 979 20.57 0.88 24.72
C LYS A 979 20.19 -0.31 23.82
N LEU A 980 20.49 -0.24 22.53
CA LEU A 980 20.16 -1.21 21.50
C LEU A 980 21.41 -2.01 21.08
N ASN A 981 22.05 -2.64 22.07
CA ASN A 981 23.25 -3.46 21.88
C ASN A 981 22.92 -4.90 21.44
N LYS A 982 23.94 -5.68 21.03
CA LYS A 982 23.80 -7.08 20.61
C LYS A 982 22.89 -7.90 21.54
N GLU A 983 23.14 -7.82 22.85
CA GLU A 983 22.42 -8.59 23.85
C GLU A 983 20.93 -8.27 23.97
N ILE A 984 20.44 -7.08 23.55
CA ILE A 984 19.00 -6.77 23.65
C ILE A 984 18.20 -7.46 22.54
N PHE A 985 18.86 -7.87 21.45
CA PHE A 985 18.24 -8.57 20.33
C PHE A 985 18.19 -10.09 20.52
N GLU A 986 19.03 -10.64 21.41
CA GLU A 986 18.97 -12.05 21.81
C GLU A 986 17.56 -12.38 22.31
N PHE A 987 16.95 -13.43 21.75
CA PHE A 987 15.57 -13.76 22.05
C PHE A 987 15.39 -14.17 23.53
N ASN A 988 14.85 -13.23 24.30
CA ASN A 988 14.50 -13.39 25.69
C ASN A 988 13.20 -12.59 25.96
N PRO A 989 12.05 -13.27 26.13
CA PRO A 989 10.76 -12.62 26.37
C PRO A 989 10.68 -11.74 27.61
N GLU A 990 11.57 -11.94 28.60
CA GLU A 990 11.64 -11.17 29.84
C GLU A 990 12.54 -9.93 29.74
N LYS A 991 13.36 -9.82 28.68
CA LYS A 991 14.32 -8.71 28.54
C LYS A 991 13.66 -7.51 27.87
N GLU A 992 13.73 -6.35 28.54
CA GLU A 992 13.08 -5.11 28.11
C GLU A 992 14.06 -3.92 28.12
N ALA A 993 13.94 -3.02 27.13
CA ALA A 993 14.68 -1.76 27.11
C ALA A 993 13.74 -0.55 26.98
N LYS A 994 13.85 0.42 27.90
CA LYS A 994 13.11 1.70 27.86
C LYS A 994 13.86 2.70 26.96
N ILE A 995 13.44 2.83 25.71
CA ILE A 995 14.03 3.72 24.71
C ILE A 995 13.28 5.07 24.70
N PRO A 996 13.95 6.21 24.96
CA PRO A 996 13.30 7.51 24.90
C PRO A 996 13.04 7.95 23.45
N THR A 997 11.94 8.65 23.27
CA THR A 997 11.44 9.12 21.98
C THR A 997 10.81 10.50 22.12
N MET A 998 11.37 11.46 21.38
CA MET A 998 10.78 12.77 21.16
C MET A 998 9.93 12.73 19.89
N ARG A 999 8.70 13.24 19.95
CA ARG A 999 7.78 13.35 18.82
C ARG A 999 7.27 14.78 18.72
N ILE A 1000 7.39 15.38 17.54
CA ILE A 1000 6.67 16.62 17.20
C ILE A 1000 5.41 16.21 16.44
N ALA A 1001 4.24 16.63 16.91
CA ALA A 1001 2.95 16.28 16.31
C ALA A 1001 1.91 17.40 16.49
N PRO A 1002 0.98 17.55 15.53
CA PRO A 1002 -0.21 18.37 15.72
C PRO A 1002 -1.22 17.66 16.65
N ASN A 1003 -2.24 18.38 17.10
CA ASN A 1003 -3.43 17.83 17.76
C ASN A 1003 -4.72 18.13 16.97
N ASN A 1004 -5.87 17.70 17.50
CA ASN A 1004 -7.19 17.95 16.92
C ASN A 1004 -7.59 19.45 16.85
N ASN A 1005 -6.94 20.32 17.62
CA ASN A 1005 -7.14 21.78 17.61
C ASN A 1005 -6.11 22.50 16.71
N PHE A 1006 -5.42 21.77 15.82
CA PHE A 1006 -4.39 22.27 14.91
C PHE A 1006 -3.18 22.94 15.59
N ASP A 1007 -2.98 22.72 16.88
CA ASP A 1007 -1.77 23.15 17.60
C ASP A 1007 -0.69 22.09 17.49
N ILE A 1008 0.58 22.51 17.34
CA ILE A 1008 1.75 21.63 17.23
C ILE A 1008 2.46 21.57 18.59
N TYR A 1009 2.82 20.36 19.01
CA TYR A 1009 3.51 20.09 20.27
C TYR A 1009 4.74 19.21 20.08
N THR A 1010 5.79 19.45 20.87
CA THR A 1010 6.79 18.44 21.21
C THR A 1010 6.29 17.63 22.40
N THR A 1011 6.31 16.31 22.31
CA THR A 1011 6.03 15.39 23.41
C THR A 1011 7.23 14.50 23.67
N HIS A 1012 7.69 14.46 24.93
CA HIS A 1012 8.71 13.52 25.39
C HIS A 1012 8.04 12.29 26.00
N SER A 1013 8.46 11.12 25.55
CA SER A 1013 7.88 9.84 25.94
C SER A 1013 8.90 8.72 25.78
N SER A 1014 8.59 7.53 26.28
CA SER A 1014 9.40 6.35 26.07
C SER A 1014 8.62 5.24 25.36
N LYS A 1015 9.34 4.39 24.64
CA LYS A 1015 8.86 3.11 24.13
C LYS A 1015 9.60 2.00 24.86
N ILE A 1016 8.89 0.93 25.17
CA ILE A 1016 9.52 -0.30 25.64
C ILE A 1016 9.75 -1.21 24.44
N PHE A 1017 11.01 -1.58 24.25
CA PHE A 1017 11.44 -2.61 23.30
C PHE A 1017 11.51 -3.97 24.03
N ARG A 1018 10.97 -5.01 23.40
CA ARG A 1018 11.05 -6.42 23.82
C ARG A 1018 11.26 -7.30 22.59
N THR A 1019 11.94 -8.43 22.74
CA THR A 1019 11.99 -9.44 21.68
C THR A 1019 10.66 -10.21 21.62
N TYR A 1020 10.18 -10.52 20.42
CA TYR A 1020 8.85 -11.10 20.20
C TYR A 1020 8.76 -11.80 18.84
N CYS A 1021 8.60 -13.12 18.85
CA CYS A 1021 8.39 -13.92 17.66
C CYS A 1021 7.19 -14.84 17.84
N LYS A 1022 6.14 -14.65 17.04
CA LYS A 1022 4.93 -15.50 16.97
C LYS A 1022 4.67 -16.04 15.56
N LYS A 1023 5.74 -16.29 14.81
CA LYS A 1023 5.68 -16.75 13.41
C LYS A 1023 5.65 -18.26 13.24
N GLY A 1024 5.87 -19.01 14.33
CA GLY A 1024 5.90 -20.46 14.39
C GLY A 1024 6.30 -20.92 15.79
N ILE A 1025 6.54 -22.22 15.96
CA ILE A 1025 7.09 -22.81 17.18
C ILE A 1025 8.60 -22.61 17.24
N ILE A 1026 9.10 -22.06 18.34
CA ILE A 1026 10.52 -21.86 18.62
C ILE A 1026 11.09 -23.09 19.32
N TYR A 1027 12.16 -23.66 18.76
CA TYR A 1027 12.91 -24.77 19.35
C TYR A 1027 14.38 -24.68 18.92
N GLU A 1028 15.31 -24.75 19.87
CA GLU A 1028 16.75 -24.67 19.64
C GLU A 1028 17.16 -23.48 18.74
N LYS A 1029 16.60 -22.30 19.03
CA LYS A 1029 16.74 -21.05 18.26
C LYS A 1029 16.20 -21.09 16.80
N LYS A 1030 15.63 -22.20 16.33
CA LYS A 1030 14.93 -22.32 15.04
C LYS A 1030 13.43 -22.14 15.22
N ILE A 1031 12.74 -21.79 14.12
CA ILE A 1031 11.30 -21.54 14.08
C ILE A 1031 10.67 -22.45 13.04
N TYR A 1032 9.83 -23.35 13.53
CA TYR A 1032 9.07 -24.32 12.73
C TYR A 1032 7.64 -23.81 12.49
N PRO A 1033 7.04 -24.03 11.31
CA PRO A 1033 5.69 -23.58 11.06
C PRO A 1033 4.68 -24.31 11.97
N PHE A 1034 3.63 -23.60 12.43
CA PHE A 1034 2.58 -24.21 13.22
C PHE A 1034 1.94 -25.39 12.47
N GLY A 1035 1.89 -26.57 13.10
CA GLY A 1035 1.38 -27.79 12.48
C GLY A 1035 2.42 -28.73 11.86
N TYR A 1036 3.71 -28.39 11.93
CA TYR A 1036 4.78 -29.28 11.48
C TYR A 1036 4.81 -30.58 12.31
N LYS A 1037 4.94 -31.72 11.64
CA LYS A 1037 5.17 -33.03 12.28
C LYS A 1037 6.63 -33.42 12.11
N PHE A 1038 7.28 -33.70 13.23
CA PHE A 1038 8.63 -34.24 13.25
C PHE A 1038 8.59 -35.75 13.02
N ASP A 1039 9.19 -36.17 11.91
CA ASP A 1039 9.51 -37.56 11.65
C ASP A 1039 10.67 -37.99 12.55
N LYS A 1040 10.42 -38.94 13.47
CA LYS A 1040 11.41 -39.38 14.45
C LYS A 1040 12.53 -40.20 13.79
N ASP A 1041 12.22 -40.92 12.72
CA ASP A 1041 13.15 -41.87 12.10
C ASP A 1041 14.27 -41.15 11.32
N ASN A 1042 14.05 -39.87 10.97
CA ASN A 1042 15.07 -39.00 10.36
C ASN A 1042 15.90 -38.18 11.37
N TYR A 1043 15.53 -38.15 12.66
CA TYR A 1043 16.25 -37.34 13.67
C TYR A 1043 17.48 -38.06 14.23
N GLU A 1044 17.42 -39.39 14.41
CA GLU A 1044 18.56 -40.19 14.90
C GLU A 1044 19.75 -40.23 13.91
N LEU A 1045 19.54 -39.91 12.63
CA LEU A 1045 20.58 -39.80 11.61
C LEU A 1045 21.33 -38.45 11.59
N LYS A 1046 20.83 -37.42 12.29
CA LYS A 1046 21.51 -36.10 12.41
C LYS A 1046 22.08 -35.81 13.80
N LEU A 1047 21.94 -36.73 14.75
CA LEU A 1047 22.50 -36.66 16.09
C LEU A 1047 23.43 -37.84 16.40
N LEU A 1048 24.38 -38.11 15.51
CA LEU A 1048 25.60 -38.84 15.87
C LEU A 1048 26.71 -37.81 16.18
N PRO A 1049 27.32 -37.84 17.38
CA PRO A 1049 28.49 -37.02 17.68
C PRO A 1049 29.65 -37.31 16.73
N GLU A 1050 30.52 -36.33 16.52
CA GLU A 1050 31.81 -36.44 15.83
C GLU A 1050 32.81 -37.29 16.62
N ASP A 1051 32.52 -38.57 16.83
CA ASP A 1051 33.45 -39.54 17.45
C ASP A 1051 33.04 -40.98 17.10
N ASN A 1052 33.39 -41.43 15.88
CA ASN A 1052 33.88 -42.78 15.60
C ASN A 1052 34.30 -42.95 14.13
N VAL A 1053 35.59 -42.72 13.87
CA VAL A 1053 36.24 -43.09 12.60
C VAL A 1053 36.41 -44.61 12.51
N ASN A 1054 36.13 -45.18 11.33
CA ASN A 1054 36.10 -46.62 10.97
C ASN A 1054 34.82 -47.35 11.42
N ILE A 1055 34.04 -47.95 10.51
CA ILE A 1055 34.32 -49.28 9.93
C ILE A 1055 33.45 -49.56 8.69
N ARG A 1056 34.06 -50.24 7.68
CA ARG A 1056 33.47 -50.98 6.53
C ARG A 1056 32.89 -50.24 5.31
N LYS A 1057 33.74 -50.24 4.26
CA LYS A 1057 33.36 -50.54 2.87
C LYS A 1057 32.66 -51.90 2.72
N ASN A 1058 31.96 -52.09 1.58
CA ASN A 1058 31.19 -53.25 1.11
C ASN A 1058 29.81 -53.33 1.79
N VAL A 1059 28.68 -53.13 1.10
CA VAL A 1059 28.28 -53.70 -0.21
C VAL A 1059 27.93 -52.63 -1.23
#